data_AF-A0A150VID6-F1
#
_entry.id   AF-A0A150VID6-F1
#
_cell.length_a   1.000
_cell.length_b   1.000
_cell.length_c   1.000
_cell.angle_alpha   90.00
_cell.angle_beta   90.00
_cell.angle_gamma   90.00
#
_symmetry.space_group_name_H-M   'P 1'
#
loop_
_entity.id
_entity.type
_entity.pdbx_description
1 polymer ?
#
loop_
_entity_poly.entity_id
_entity_poly.type
_entity_poly.pdbx_seq_one_letter_code
_entity_poly.pdbx_strand_id
1 'polypeptide(L)'
;METDRDGRPILTPQQILDSIIDLPIIRTRAGLYVWLNACLCGRPQMDDLAMLGYLQARYSGDIQTAIIDLLTAAFDVLTNALLCKERTDTVWIIRSFISNKIPTLLALLASYLAPPMTVENCIQMAFMTEITIDVLPPISEGDKDVCETLRRTRAEFLRACVLHGLMSESLIEHILQEPSNSQPAGTKFTKEGLLAQCVNNVGRLEPLLRELQSMRGNAGAVAECIVQLINNLYLAKDTMSLKTVCNLLLKRIPDLDILMQYTQPANLLLPLCTVLNDWTHDQDQAEFTPSYEEFASILLFTLAFIHRYNLTKADAEILPSGNFVFDLMQNISTSIPLSDLSEDQNVQLSKWIEGLFATDEHGETSGISDDVMRQCPPKDFYKLVPTLFEQSVLACRSNCLPMNTFKGGLELLLEPFLLPSLIGGLNWLIMHSWADHGDVDVLLHVLDKLLKPSSSSQDTQTMHKAILGMVATRLSYSLHELLRKQPDKRAATGLINLLKPYTDQISRRTYQSGRKELREWAAVEGGGLLQCIRSAVRELSVWIPTNPPPRYNHGQFLAACELCGADAVLSAISTELKEQTTSGNGAQTLDVCVALICSPTIATAKSDSVRHALRLVISDTQTMLQKPNAEAEAMIRLARRVEAQLAVPQLPLPISADDQVATDQLMHDLGFPDAVAGSTASALPIDTGSNIVQGSSMLSDFSAANLDSGIDTSMDITGSSAPVISGVPSDNALQMGNSNFFDFPVNLGSGQHSGPGQNADTGVQTQEEDIFAGLDMGGDLGDEDFNFT
;
A
#
# COMPACT_ATOMS: atom_id res chain seq x y z
N MET A 1 -0.15 -55.77 17.47
CA MET A 1 0.91 -55.25 16.58
C MET A 1 1.24 -56.38 15.63
N GLU A 2 1.01 -56.19 14.33
CA GLU A 2 1.53 -57.14 13.35
C GLU A 2 3.06 -57.14 13.45
N THR A 3 3.66 -58.32 13.44
CA THR A 3 5.11 -58.48 13.53
C THR A 3 5.61 -59.18 12.28
N ASP A 4 6.77 -58.78 11.77
CA ASP A 4 7.43 -59.49 10.67
C ASP A 4 7.86 -60.91 11.10
N ARG A 5 8.44 -61.66 10.16
CA ARG A 5 8.94 -63.02 10.41
C ARG A 5 10.05 -63.10 11.47
N ASP A 6 10.64 -61.96 11.83
CA ASP A 6 11.70 -61.81 12.82
C ASP A 6 11.18 -61.23 14.16
N GLY A 7 9.85 -61.11 14.32
CA GLY A 7 9.22 -60.62 15.55
C GLY A 7 9.27 -59.10 15.74
N ARG A 8 9.62 -58.34 14.70
CA ARG A 8 9.68 -56.87 14.75
C ARG A 8 8.31 -56.28 14.39
N PRO A 9 7.82 -55.25 15.08
CA PRO A 9 6.55 -54.63 14.75
C PRO A 9 6.56 -54.07 13.31
N ILE A 10 5.55 -54.43 12.51
CA ILE A 10 5.26 -53.83 11.22
C ILE A 10 4.68 -52.44 11.51
N LEU A 11 5.56 -51.44 11.49
CA LEU A 11 5.17 -50.04 11.65
C LEU A 11 4.57 -49.54 10.34
N THR A 12 3.43 -48.87 10.42
CA THR A 12 2.89 -48.16 9.25
C THR A 12 3.83 -47.00 8.87
N PRO A 13 3.88 -46.58 7.60
CA PRO A 13 4.65 -45.40 7.17
C PRO A 13 4.42 -44.18 8.06
N GLN A 14 3.18 -43.94 8.51
CA GLN A 14 2.85 -42.86 9.45
C GLN A 14 3.49 -43.06 10.83
N GLN A 15 3.47 -44.27 11.39
CA GLN A 15 4.12 -44.55 12.68
C GLN A 15 5.64 -44.36 12.64
N ILE A 16 6.28 -44.60 11.49
CA ILE A 16 7.71 -44.34 11.30
C ILE A 16 7.98 -42.83 11.28
N LEU A 17 7.16 -42.06 10.56
CA LEU A 17 7.28 -40.59 10.52
C LEU A 17 7.04 -39.97 11.90
N ASP A 18 6.05 -40.48 12.65
CA ASP A 18 5.73 -40.05 14.02
C ASP A 18 6.84 -40.36 15.03
N SER A 19 7.69 -41.35 14.76
CA SER A 19 8.82 -41.70 15.63
C SER A 19 10.01 -40.73 15.55
N ILE A 20 10.00 -39.80 14.60
CA ILE A 20 11.09 -38.82 14.42
C ILE A 20 11.07 -37.81 15.56
N ILE A 21 12.20 -37.72 16.27
CA ILE A 21 12.38 -36.79 17.40
C ILE A 21 12.59 -35.37 16.87
N ASP A 22 11.86 -34.41 17.46
CA ASP A 22 11.99 -33.00 17.16
C ASP A 22 13.22 -32.36 17.80
N LEU A 23 13.74 -31.32 17.16
CA LEU A 23 14.85 -30.51 17.69
C LEU A 23 14.33 -29.55 18.77
N PRO A 24 15.21 -29.07 19.67
CA PRO A 24 14.80 -28.10 20.69
C PRO A 24 14.24 -26.83 20.04
N ILE A 25 13.19 -26.30 20.66
CA ILE A 25 12.58 -25.05 20.23
C ILE A 25 13.50 -23.88 20.64
N ILE A 26 14.15 -23.26 19.67
CA ILE A 26 14.95 -22.04 19.84
C ILE A 26 14.22 -20.88 19.17
N ARG A 27 14.24 -19.71 19.81
CA ARG A 27 13.77 -18.44 19.24
C ARG A 27 15.00 -17.62 18.89
N THR A 28 15.40 -17.64 17.64
CA THR A 28 16.55 -16.86 17.18
C THR A 28 16.14 -15.40 16.92
N ARG A 29 17.07 -14.48 17.08
CA ARG A 29 16.93 -13.07 16.65
C ARG A 29 16.62 -12.98 15.16
N ALA A 30 17.23 -13.85 14.36
CA ALA A 30 17.02 -13.96 12.91
C ALA A 30 15.57 -14.28 12.52
N GLY A 31 14.85 -15.12 13.29
CA GLY A 31 13.50 -15.54 12.91
C GLY A 31 12.49 -14.39 12.85
N LEU A 32 12.44 -13.51 13.86
CA LEU A 32 11.52 -12.36 13.81
C LEU A 32 12.01 -11.28 12.82
N TYR A 33 13.32 -11.11 12.70
CA TYR A 33 13.95 -10.24 11.69
C TYR A 33 13.54 -10.61 10.25
N VAL A 34 13.63 -11.90 9.89
CA VAL A 34 13.21 -12.40 8.56
C VAL A 34 11.73 -12.16 8.31
N TRP A 35 10.89 -12.45 9.31
CA TRP A 35 9.45 -12.26 9.19
C TRP A 35 9.07 -10.78 9.04
N LEU A 36 9.61 -9.87 9.84
CA LEU A 36 9.36 -8.43 9.71
C LEU A 36 9.87 -7.88 8.37
N ASN A 37 11.02 -8.33 7.90
CA ASN A 37 11.54 -7.96 6.58
C ASN A 37 10.55 -8.36 5.48
N ALA A 38 9.90 -9.52 5.61
CA ALA A 38 8.84 -9.95 4.69
C ALA A 38 7.59 -9.08 4.77
N CYS A 39 7.12 -8.74 5.98
CA CYS A 39 5.92 -7.91 6.13
C CYS A 39 6.08 -6.47 5.60
N LEU A 40 7.32 -5.96 5.60
CA LEU A 40 7.67 -4.61 5.12
C LEU A 40 8.23 -4.59 3.69
N CYS A 41 8.40 -5.76 3.06
CA CYS A 41 8.83 -5.87 1.67
C CYS A 41 7.64 -5.65 0.71
N GLY A 42 7.85 -4.93 -0.40
CA GLY A 42 6.81 -4.70 -1.40
C GLY A 42 5.62 -3.90 -0.85
N ARG A 43 4.44 -4.53 -0.84
CA ARG A 43 3.20 -3.99 -0.25
C ARG A 43 3.19 -4.35 1.25
N PRO A 44 3.10 -3.39 2.19
CA PRO A 44 3.03 -3.71 3.61
C PRO A 44 1.86 -4.65 3.93
N GLN A 45 2.13 -5.74 4.66
CA GLN A 45 1.14 -6.73 5.10
C GLN A 45 1.10 -6.75 6.63
N MET A 46 0.61 -5.65 7.22
CA MET A 46 0.70 -5.33 8.66
C MET A 46 -0.66 -5.33 9.36
N ASP A 47 -1.49 -6.33 9.06
CA ASP A 47 -2.77 -6.52 9.76
C ASP A 47 -2.51 -6.84 11.24
N ASP A 48 -3.14 -6.09 12.15
CA ASP A 48 -2.86 -6.18 13.59
C ASP A 48 -3.17 -7.59 14.13
N LEU A 49 -4.26 -8.22 13.69
CA LEU A 49 -4.61 -9.57 14.12
C LEU A 49 -3.60 -10.61 13.61
N ALA A 50 -3.19 -10.50 12.35
CA ALA A 50 -2.19 -11.40 11.78
C ALA A 50 -0.83 -11.29 12.49
N MET A 51 -0.41 -10.05 12.82
CA MET A 51 0.83 -9.81 13.55
C MET A 51 0.77 -10.36 14.97
N LEU A 52 -0.32 -10.07 15.71
CA LEU A 52 -0.53 -10.58 17.07
C LEU A 52 -0.60 -12.11 17.09
N GLY A 53 -1.30 -12.72 16.12
CA GLY A 53 -1.37 -14.17 15.98
C GLY A 53 -0.01 -14.82 15.73
N TYR A 54 0.83 -14.22 14.87
CA TYR A 54 2.18 -14.72 14.62
C TYR A 54 3.07 -14.64 15.88
N LEU A 55 3.03 -13.50 16.58
CA LEU A 55 3.79 -13.32 17.83
C LEU A 55 3.31 -14.30 18.90
N GLN A 56 2.01 -14.48 19.07
CA GLN A 56 1.47 -15.41 20.07
C GLN A 56 1.87 -16.86 19.77
N ALA A 57 1.81 -17.31 18.51
CA ALA A 57 2.24 -18.64 18.11
C ALA A 57 3.75 -18.87 18.37
N ARG A 58 4.58 -17.84 18.12
CA ARG A 58 6.04 -17.90 18.30
C ARG A 58 6.46 -17.91 19.77
N TYR A 59 5.83 -17.06 20.59
CA TYR A 59 6.21 -16.81 21.97
C TYR A 59 5.39 -17.60 23.00
N SER A 60 4.33 -18.30 22.59
CA SER A 60 3.53 -19.19 23.44
C SER A 60 2.99 -18.49 24.71
N GLY A 61 2.65 -17.20 24.60
CA GLY A 61 2.18 -16.36 25.71
C GLY A 61 3.26 -15.59 26.46
N ASP A 62 4.55 -15.75 26.12
CA ASP A 62 5.64 -14.93 26.65
C ASP A 62 5.69 -13.55 25.97
N ILE A 63 4.79 -12.66 26.42
CA ILE A 63 4.62 -11.33 25.84
C ILE A 63 5.83 -10.42 26.10
N GLN A 64 6.55 -10.61 27.21
CA GLN A 64 7.74 -9.83 27.53
C GLN A 64 8.83 -10.02 26.47
N THR A 65 9.21 -11.28 26.20
CA THR A 65 10.21 -11.56 25.17
C THR A 65 9.69 -11.18 23.78
N ALA A 66 8.39 -11.36 23.51
CA ALA A 66 7.79 -10.91 22.24
C ALA A 66 7.97 -9.40 22.00
N ILE A 67 7.76 -8.56 23.02
CA ILE A 67 7.95 -7.11 22.93
C ILE A 67 9.42 -6.75 22.69
N ILE A 68 10.33 -7.34 23.46
CA ILE A 68 11.77 -7.05 23.36
C ILE A 68 12.30 -7.46 21.97
N ASP A 69 11.95 -8.66 21.51
CA ASP A 69 12.37 -9.15 20.21
C ASP A 69 11.74 -8.35 19.07
N LEU A 70 10.47 -7.93 19.19
CA LEU A 70 9.79 -7.09 18.18
C LEU A 70 10.50 -5.76 18.00
N LEU A 71 10.85 -5.09 19.10
CA LEU A 71 11.61 -3.84 19.07
C LEU A 71 12.98 -4.05 18.44
N THR A 72 13.70 -5.07 18.89
CA THR A 72 15.05 -5.39 18.41
C THR A 72 15.04 -5.68 16.91
N ALA A 73 14.17 -6.58 16.47
CA ALA A 73 14.05 -6.96 15.07
C ALA A 73 13.62 -5.79 14.17
N ALA A 74 12.75 -4.89 14.64
CA ALA A 74 12.34 -3.72 13.87
C ALA A 74 13.51 -2.75 13.62
N PHE A 75 14.34 -2.48 14.63
CA PHE A 75 15.55 -1.68 14.47
C PHE A 75 16.63 -2.39 13.65
N ASP A 76 16.72 -3.72 13.72
CA ASP A 76 17.60 -4.51 12.85
C ASP A 76 17.19 -4.40 11.37
N VAL A 77 15.89 -4.44 11.07
CA VAL A 77 15.37 -4.21 9.71
C VAL A 77 15.72 -2.80 9.22
N LEU A 78 15.58 -1.78 10.06
CA LEU A 78 15.99 -0.42 9.71
C LEU A 78 17.49 -0.31 9.45
N THR A 79 18.30 -0.89 10.34
CA THR A 79 19.76 -0.90 10.22
C THR A 79 20.18 -1.59 8.92
N ASN A 80 19.60 -2.75 8.61
CA ASN A 80 19.85 -3.44 7.36
C ASN A 80 19.49 -2.59 6.13
N ALA A 81 18.32 -1.95 6.12
CA ALA A 81 17.90 -1.09 5.00
C ALA A 81 18.86 0.09 4.78
N LEU A 82 19.34 0.70 5.86
CA LEU A 82 20.32 1.79 5.82
C LEU A 82 21.69 1.31 5.32
N LEU A 83 22.19 0.17 5.83
CA LEU A 83 23.48 -0.42 5.41
C LEU A 83 23.46 -0.91 3.95
N CYS A 84 22.32 -1.39 3.48
CA CYS A 84 22.11 -1.80 2.08
C CYS A 84 21.83 -0.62 1.14
N LYS A 85 21.71 0.62 1.66
CA LYS A 85 21.36 1.82 0.89
C LYS A 85 20.07 1.64 0.08
N GLU A 86 19.07 1.05 0.73
CA GLU A 86 17.72 0.90 0.19
C GLU A 86 17.12 2.27 -0.16
N ARG A 87 16.09 2.27 -1.01
CA ARG A 87 15.39 3.51 -1.41
C ARG A 87 14.90 4.27 -0.18
N THR A 88 14.98 5.59 -0.22
CA THR A 88 14.48 6.50 0.85
C THR A 88 13.04 6.17 1.24
N ASP A 89 12.23 5.88 0.24
CA ASP A 89 10.86 5.39 0.31
C ASP A 89 10.70 4.13 1.18
N THR A 90 11.61 3.16 1.09
CA THR A 90 11.60 1.92 1.91
C THR A 90 12.02 2.23 3.35
N VAL A 91 13.09 3.02 3.52
CA VAL A 91 13.54 3.47 4.84
C VAL A 91 12.43 4.23 5.56
N TRP A 92 11.66 5.05 4.83
CA TRP A 92 10.56 5.82 5.39
C TRP A 92 9.41 4.95 5.90
N ILE A 93 9.02 3.90 5.16
CA ILE A 93 8.01 2.92 5.60
C ILE A 93 8.46 2.25 6.90
N ILE A 94 9.71 1.80 6.96
CA ILE A 94 10.26 1.12 8.15
C ILE A 94 10.28 2.05 9.35
N ARG A 95 10.69 3.32 9.16
CA ARG A 95 10.65 4.33 10.22
C ARG A 95 9.22 4.62 10.68
N SER A 96 8.26 4.72 9.76
CA SER A 96 6.85 4.89 10.11
C SER A 96 6.30 3.69 10.87
N PHE A 97 6.68 2.48 10.47
CA PHE A 97 6.32 1.27 11.22
C PHE A 97 6.84 1.34 12.66
N ILE A 98 8.12 1.68 12.84
CA ILE A 98 8.74 1.82 14.16
C ILE A 98 8.06 2.92 14.97
N SER A 99 7.95 4.14 14.45
CA SER A 99 7.50 5.31 15.22
C SER A 99 5.97 5.44 15.32
N ASN A 100 5.19 4.81 14.44
CA ASN A 100 3.73 4.95 14.42
C ASN A 100 2.98 3.64 14.73
N LYS A 101 3.39 2.50 14.16
CA LYS A 101 2.64 1.23 14.28
C LYS A 101 3.04 0.43 15.52
N ILE A 102 4.34 0.37 15.86
CA ILE A 102 4.79 -0.36 17.05
C ILE A 102 4.17 0.20 18.34
N PRO A 103 4.14 1.53 18.61
CA PRO A 103 3.52 2.05 19.82
C PRO A 103 2.05 1.63 19.97
N THR A 104 1.27 1.62 18.89
CA THR A 104 -0.12 1.13 18.94
C THR A 104 -0.18 -0.36 19.25
N LEU A 105 0.68 -1.18 18.62
CA LEU A 105 0.77 -2.61 18.90
C LEU A 105 1.19 -2.91 20.34
N LEU A 106 2.11 -2.13 20.90
CA LEU A 106 2.54 -2.26 22.30
C LEU A 106 1.42 -1.89 23.27
N ALA A 107 0.58 -0.90 22.95
CA ALA A 107 -0.59 -0.57 23.74
C ALA A 107 -1.62 -1.73 23.77
N LEU A 108 -1.80 -2.42 22.65
CA LEU A 108 -2.61 -3.65 22.60
C LEU A 108 -1.98 -4.76 23.46
N LEU A 109 -0.68 -5.00 23.34
CA LEU A 109 0.05 -6.03 24.09
C LEU A 109 0.13 -5.74 25.59
N ALA A 110 0.07 -4.47 26.00
CA ALA A 110 0.10 -4.04 27.39
C ALA A 110 -0.98 -4.73 28.24
N SER A 111 -2.15 -4.97 27.65
CA SER A 111 -3.29 -5.62 28.33
C SER A 111 -3.05 -7.09 28.70
N TYR A 112 -2.08 -7.75 28.06
CA TYR A 112 -1.75 -9.16 28.28
C TYR A 112 -0.54 -9.37 29.20
N LEU A 113 0.10 -8.30 29.68
CA LEU A 113 1.24 -8.37 30.60
C LEU A 113 0.78 -8.59 32.05
N ALA A 114 1.36 -9.58 32.72
CA ALA A 114 1.13 -9.82 34.14
C ALA A 114 2.01 -8.89 35.02
N PRO A 115 1.44 -8.23 36.06
CA PRO A 115 2.23 -7.48 37.04
C PRO A 115 3.28 -8.37 37.74
N PRO A 116 4.48 -7.85 38.07
CA PRO A 116 4.92 -6.44 38.07
C PRO A 116 5.56 -5.97 36.75
N MET A 117 5.52 -6.77 35.69
CA MET A 117 6.16 -6.41 34.41
C MET A 117 5.32 -5.39 33.66
N THR A 118 5.94 -4.30 33.21
CA THR A 118 5.30 -3.24 32.41
C THR A 118 5.93 -3.16 31.02
N VAL A 119 5.21 -2.56 30.07
CA VAL A 119 5.76 -2.25 28.73
C VAL A 119 6.96 -1.32 28.85
N GLU A 120 6.92 -0.37 29.79
CA GLU A 120 8.03 0.54 30.09
C GLU A 120 9.33 -0.23 30.42
N ASN A 121 9.27 -1.27 31.27
CA ASN A 121 10.42 -2.11 31.57
C ASN A 121 10.95 -2.86 30.33
N CYS A 122 10.03 -3.35 29.48
CA CYS A 122 10.40 -4.05 28.24
C CYS A 122 11.12 -3.12 27.25
N ILE A 123 10.65 -1.88 27.12
CA ILE A 123 11.30 -0.85 26.29
C ILE A 123 12.70 -0.54 26.82
N GLN A 124 12.86 -0.35 28.14
CA GLN A 124 14.17 -0.12 28.75
C GLN A 124 15.14 -1.27 28.47
N MET A 125 14.70 -2.51 28.68
CA MET A 125 15.52 -3.70 28.41
C MET A 125 16.00 -3.72 26.95
N ALA A 126 15.09 -3.61 25.98
CA ALA A 126 15.44 -3.63 24.55
C ALA A 126 16.46 -2.53 24.18
N PHE A 127 16.25 -1.30 24.65
CA PHE A 127 17.08 -0.15 24.29
C PHE A 127 18.46 -0.13 24.96
N MET A 128 18.59 -0.75 26.13
CA MET A 128 19.85 -0.79 26.88
C MET A 128 20.70 -2.03 26.56
N THR A 129 20.09 -3.15 26.16
CA THR A 129 20.83 -4.42 25.97
C THR A 129 20.91 -4.90 24.52
N GLU A 130 19.87 -4.71 23.69
CA GLU A 130 19.76 -5.41 22.40
C GLU A 130 19.90 -4.50 21.16
N ILE A 131 19.44 -3.25 21.24
CA ILE A 131 19.41 -2.32 20.09
C ILE A 131 20.75 -1.56 19.97
N THR A 132 21.58 -1.97 19.02
CA THR A 132 22.86 -1.35 18.68
C THR A 132 22.67 -0.08 17.84
N ILE A 133 23.40 1.00 18.17
CA ILE A 133 23.43 2.25 17.37
C ILE A 133 24.74 2.36 16.58
N ASP A 134 25.82 1.78 17.11
CA ASP A 134 27.17 1.97 16.56
C ASP A 134 27.44 1.03 15.38
N VAL A 135 27.89 1.62 14.27
CA VAL A 135 28.41 0.86 13.13
C VAL A 135 29.84 0.41 13.46
N LEU A 136 30.15 -0.86 13.17
CA LEU A 136 31.47 -1.42 13.41
C LEU A 136 32.56 -0.70 12.55
N PRO A 137 33.74 -0.40 13.11
CA PRO A 137 34.82 0.28 12.39
C PRO A 137 35.34 -0.49 11.15
N PRO A 138 35.85 0.20 10.10
CA PRO A 138 36.10 1.64 10.01
C PRO A 138 34.86 2.45 9.58
N ILE A 139 34.62 3.57 10.27
CA ILE A 139 33.47 4.45 10.07
C ILE A 139 33.70 5.35 8.85
N SER A 140 32.90 5.17 7.81
CA SER A 140 32.81 6.04 6.63
C SER A 140 31.83 7.21 6.86
N GLU A 141 31.80 8.22 5.97
CA GLU A 141 30.79 9.29 6.07
C GLU A 141 29.36 8.75 6.00
N GLY A 142 29.10 7.74 5.18
CA GLY A 142 27.79 7.10 5.11
C GLY A 142 27.35 6.46 6.42
N ASP A 143 28.30 5.97 7.24
CA ASP A 143 27.99 5.37 8.53
C ASP A 143 27.53 6.40 9.56
N LYS A 144 27.92 7.68 9.41
CA LYS A 144 27.42 8.78 10.25
C LYS A 144 25.93 9.06 9.98
N ASP A 145 25.52 9.03 8.71
CA ASP A 145 24.12 9.23 8.31
C ASP A 145 23.22 8.09 8.79
N VAL A 146 23.74 6.85 8.79
CA VAL A 146 23.06 5.68 9.38
C VAL A 146 22.84 5.91 10.87
N CYS A 147 23.89 6.22 11.62
CA CYS A 147 23.80 6.47 13.06
C CYS A 147 22.82 7.60 13.39
N GLU A 148 22.84 8.71 12.64
CA GLU A 148 21.94 9.84 12.85
C GLU A 148 20.48 9.46 12.61
N THR A 149 20.20 8.72 11.53
CA THR A 149 18.85 8.24 11.24
C THR A 149 18.34 7.29 12.32
N LEU A 150 19.20 6.42 12.85
CA LEU A 150 18.86 5.51 13.96
C LEU A 150 18.58 6.28 15.25
N ARG A 151 19.43 7.24 15.64
CA ARG A 151 19.20 8.11 16.83
C ARG A 151 17.90 8.89 16.72
N ARG A 152 17.65 9.50 15.55
CA ARG A 152 16.42 10.22 15.26
C ARG A 152 15.19 9.31 15.41
N THR A 153 15.24 8.12 14.84
CA THR A 153 14.10 7.17 14.89
C THR A 153 13.86 6.67 16.31
N ARG A 154 14.92 6.41 17.10
CA ARG A 154 14.80 6.10 18.55
C ARG A 154 14.07 7.21 19.29
N ALA A 155 14.46 8.47 19.08
CA ALA A 155 13.83 9.61 19.76
C ALA A 155 12.37 9.81 19.34
N GLU A 156 12.05 9.65 18.06
CA GLU A 156 10.67 9.69 17.53
C GLU A 156 9.79 8.58 18.12
N PHE A 157 10.30 7.34 18.16
CA PHE A 157 9.62 6.20 18.76
C PHE A 157 9.29 6.40 20.25
N LEU A 158 10.27 6.82 21.06
CA LEU A 158 10.06 7.02 22.49
C LEU A 158 9.01 8.12 22.76
N ARG A 159 8.99 9.19 21.96
CA ARG A 159 7.95 10.22 22.05
C ARG A 159 6.57 9.68 21.69
N ALA A 160 6.47 8.84 20.66
CA ALA A 160 5.22 8.17 20.32
C ALA A 160 4.76 7.21 21.43
N CYS A 161 5.68 6.55 22.13
CA CYS A 161 5.34 5.74 23.30
C CYS A 161 4.76 6.57 24.46
N VAL A 162 5.29 7.77 24.72
CA VAL A 162 4.68 8.71 25.68
C VAL A 162 3.27 9.10 25.23
N LEU A 163 3.09 9.43 23.95
CA LEU A 163 1.79 9.81 23.39
C LEU A 163 0.71 8.74 23.64
N HIS A 164 1.10 7.46 23.55
CA HIS A 164 0.20 6.32 23.77
C HIS A 164 0.15 5.86 25.22
N GLY A 165 0.77 6.58 26.17
CA GLY A 165 0.72 6.28 27.60
C GLY A 165 1.54 5.05 28.01
N LEU A 166 2.52 4.64 27.20
CA LEU A 166 3.34 3.44 27.45
C LEU A 166 4.56 3.72 28.33
N MET A 167 4.96 4.98 28.45
CA MET A 167 6.13 5.41 29.22
C MET A 167 5.99 6.84 29.73
N SER A 168 6.79 7.18 30.74
CA SER A 168 6.91 8.54 31.28
C SER A 168 7.91 9.40 30.50
N GLU A 169 7.68 10.73 30.42
CA GLU A 169 8.62 11.65 29.75
C GLU A 169 10.02 11.65 30.40
N SER A 170 10.09 11.52 31.73
CA SER A 170 11.33 11.47 32.50
C SER A 170 12.27 10.34 32.09
N LEU A 171 11.74 9.25 31.56
CA LEU A 171 12.53 8.10 31.17
C LEU A 171 13.21 8.27 29.80
N ILE A 172 12.68 9.15 28.95
CA ILE A 172 13.27 9.42 27.63
C ILE A 172 14.70 9.93 27.78
N GLU A 173 14.92 10.87 28.70
CA GLU A 173 16.24 11.47 28.95
C GLU A 173 17.23 10.42 29.44
N HIS A 174 16.77 9.49 30.29
CA HIS A 174 17.60 8.38 30.77
C HIS A 174 18.00 7.40 29.66
N ILE A 175 17.09 7.09 28.74
CA ILE A 175 17.34 6.14 27.63
C ILE A 175 18.21 6.77 26.53
N LEU A 176 17.99 8.05 26.21
CA LEU A 176 18.71 8.74 25.13
C LEU A 176 20.04 9.34 25.57
N GLN A 177 20.24 9.62 26.87
CA GLN A 177 21.44 10.24 27.43
C GLN A 177 21.80 11.61 26.79
N GLU A 178 20.83 12.29 26.17
CA GLU A 178 20.97 13.60 25.52
C GLU A 178 20.10 14.66 26.22
N PRO A 179 20.59 15.91 26.42
CA PRO A 179 19.81 16.97 27.06
C PRO A 179 18.64 17.44 26.18
N SER A 180 17.48 17.64 26.82
CA SER A 180 16.19 17.90 26.20
C SER A 180 16.10 19.26 25.50
N ASN A 181 16.30 19.28 24.18
CA ASN A 181 15.67 20.25 23.27
C ASN A 181 14.32 19.70 22.75
N SER A 182 13.55 19.02 23.60
CA SER A 182 12.38 18.24 23.19
C SER A 182 11.17 19.13 22.87
N GLN A 183 10.65 19.02 21.64
CA GLN A 183 9.28 19.41 21.34
C GLN A 183 8.31 18.59 22.23
N PRO A 184 7.26 19.19 22.79
CA PRO A 184 6.27 18.48 23.61
C PRO A 184 5.64 17.33 22.83
N ALA A 185 5.24 16.26 23.53
CA ALA A 185 4.45 15.20 22.94
C ALA A 185 3.20 15.83 22.29
N GLY A 186 2.99 15.57 21.00
CA GLY A 186 1.87 16.13 20.25
C GLY A 186 0.52 15.69 20.83
N THR A 187 -0.58 16.24 20.32
CA THR A 187 -1.91 15.76 20.73
C THR A 187 -2.19 14.39 20.10
N LYS A 188 -2.69 13.43 20.90
CA LYS A 188 -3.12 12.12 20.40
C LYS A 188 -4.39 12.30 19.59
N PHE A 189 -4.40 11.76 18.37
CA PHE A 189 -5.57 11.81 17.51
C PHE A 189 -6.44 10.56 17.70
N THR A 190 -7.75 10.76 17.60
CA THR A 190 -8.75 9.69 17.55
C THR A 190 -9.45 9.70 16.20
N LYS A 191 -9.83 8.52 15.71
CA LYS A 191 -10.53 8.36 14.44
C LYS A 191 -11.80 9.22 14.39
N GLU A 192 -12.62 9.14 15.43
CA GLU A 192 -13.91 9.83 15.53
C GLU A 192 -13.72 11.35 15.51
N GLY A 193 -12.72 11.84 16.24
CA GLY A 193 -12.40 13.27 16.33
C GLY A 193 -11.90 13.83 14.99
N LEU A 194 -11.12 13.05 14.24
CA LEU A 194 -10.65 13.44 12.90
C LEU A 194 -11.78 13.35 11.86
N LEU A 195 -12.63 12.33 11.93
CA LEU A 195 -13.74 12.14 11.00
C LEU A 195 -14.75 13.28 11.12
N ALA A 196 -15.11 13.68 12.35
CA ALA A 196 -16.00 14.82 12.60
C ALA A 196 -15.48 16.12 11.98
N GLN A 197 -14.17 16.30 11.88
CA GLN A 197 -13.55 17.47 11.23
C GLN A 197 -13.58 17.40 9.69
N CYS A 198 -13.64 16.21 9.11
CA CYS A 198 -13.53 16.02 7.66
C CYS A 198 -14.87 15.87 6.95
N VAL A 199 -15.91 15.35 7.61
CA VAL A 199 -17.22 15.06 6.97
C VAL A 199 -17.83 16.30 6.31
N ASN A 200 -17.70 17.48 6.93
CA ASN A 200 -18.24 18.74 6.39
C ASN A 200 -17.18 19.61 5.70
N ASN A 201 -15.91 19.17 5.62
CA ASN A 201 -14.83 19.93 5.03
C ASN A 201 -13.68 19.03 4.56
N VAL A 202 -13.76 18.57 3.32
CA VAL A 202 -12.73 17.71 2.69
C VAL A 202 -11.36 18.40 2.62
N GLY A 203 -11.30 19.74 2.60
CA GLY A 203 -10.04 20.49 2.61
C GLY A 203 -9.19 20.25 3.86
N ARG A 204 -9.78 19.78 4.96
CA ARG A 204 -9.06 19.35 6.17
C ARG A 204 -8.22 18.10 5.97
N LEU A 205 -8.42 17.35 4.88
CA LEU A 205 -7.68 16.13 4.60
C LEU A 205 -6.22 16.37 4.23
N GLU A 206 -5.91 17.45 3.51
CA GLU A 206 -4.54 17.75 3.08
C GLU A 206 -3.52 17.89 4.22
N PRO A 207 -3.78 18.63 5.32
CA PRO A 207 -2.89 18.63 6.47
C PRO A 207 -2.84 17.27 7.20
N LEU A 208 -3.93 16.48 7.20
CA LEU A 208 -3.91 15.12 7.77
C LEU A 208 -3.02 14.18 6.96
N LEU A 209 -3.01 14.28 5.63
CA LEU A 209 -2.08 13.54 4.79
C LEU A 209 -0.61 13.92 5.06
N ARG A 210 -0.32 15.16 5.48
CA ARG A 210 1.02 15.53 5.98
C ARG A 210 1.32 14.86 7.32
N GLU A 211 0.32 14.77 8.19
CA GLU A 211 0.48 14.09 9.47
C GLU A 211 0.71 12.58 9.31
N LEU A 212 0.20 11.95 8.24
CA LEU A 212 0.48 10.55 7.94
C LEU A 212 1.99 10.26 7.81
N GLN A 213 2.76 11.23 7.31
CA GLN A 213 4.22 11.17 7.25
C GLN A 213 4.91 11.53 8.57
N SER A 214 4.17 12.10 9.53
CA SER A 214 4.74 12.47 10.81
C SER A 214 5.11 11.20 11.59
N MET A 215 6.31 11.18 12.15
CA MET A 215 6.81 10.07 12.98
C MET A 215 6.41 10.30 14.44
N ARG A 216 5.11 10.59 14.68
CA ARG A 216 4.61 11.09 15.97
C ARG A 216 3.65 10.14 16.69
N GLY A 217 3.30 9.00 16.12
CA GLY A 217 2.38 8.03 16.70
C GLY A 217 0.92 8.14 16.24
N ASN A 218 0.57 9.10 15.36
CA ASN A 218 -0.81 9.39 14.97
C ASN A 218 -1.24 8.81 13.61
N ALA A 219 -0.33 8.18 12.86
CA ALA A 219 -0.61 7.72 11.49
C ALA A 219 -1.78 6.74 11.38
N GLY A 220 -1.99 5.86 12.38
CA GLY A 220 -3.11 4.90 12.39
C GLY A 220 -4.48 5.58 12.41
N ALA A 221 -4.71 6.53 13.32
CA ALA A 221 -5.97 7.27 13.39
C ALA A 221 -6.26 8.05 12.11
N VAL A 222 -5.22 8.58 11.46
CA VAL A 222 -5.34 9.27 10.17
C VAL A 222 -5.70 8.30 9.05
N ALA A 223 -5.03 7.14 8.97
CA ALA A 223 -5.30 6.12 7.96
C ALA A 223 -6.75 5.60 8.04
N GLU A 224 -7.22 5.29 9.26
CA GLU A 224 -8.61 4.86 9.49
C GLU A 224 -9.63 5.95 9.15
N CYS A 225 -9.32 7.22 9.46
CA CYS A 225 -10.16 8.35 9.09
C CYS A 225 -10.31 8.47 7.56
N ILE A 226 -9.22 8.33 6.80
CA ILE A 226 -9.23 8.40 5.33
C ILE A 226 -10.13 7.30 4.74
N VAL A 227 -9.94 6.06 5.20
CA VAL A 227 -10.72 4.90 4.73
C VAL A 227 -12.21 5.10 5.03
N GLN A 228 -12.54 5.51 6.26
CA GLN A 228 -13.92 5.75 6.66
C GLN A 228 -14.55 6.93 5.91
N LEU A 229 -13.79 8.00 5.65
CA LEU A 229 -14.27 9.16 4.89
C LEU A 229 -14.66 8.74 3.46
N ILE A 230 -13.83 7.96 2.77
CA ILE A 230 -14.14 7.43 1.43
C ILE A 230 -15.42 6.59 1.47
N ASN A 231 -15.55 5.71 2.46
CA ASN A 231 -16.75 4.88 2.61
C ASN A 231 -18.01 5.73 2.86
N ASN A 232 -17.92 6.77 3.71
CA ASN A 232 -19.04 7.68 3.98
C ASN A 232 -19.45 8.46 2.74
N LEU A 233 -18.49 8.97 1.96
CA LEU A 233 -18.76 9.71 0.71
C LEU A 233 -19.38 8.78 -0.35
N TYR A 234 -18.91 7.54 -0.44
CA TYR A 234 -19.51 6.50 -1.27
C TYR A 234 -20.98 6.25 -0.89
N LEU A 235 -21.26 5.97 0.38
CA LEU A 235 -22.62 5.70 0.86
C LEU A 235 -23.56 6.90 0.67
N ALA A 236 -23.02 8.13 0.82
CA ALA A 236 -23.75 9.36 0.57
C ALA A 236 -23.93 9.70 -0.93
N LYS A 237 -23.28 8.96 -1.84
CA LYS A 237 -23.21 9.23 -3.28
C LYS A 237 -22.68 10.64 -3.62
N ASP A 238 -21.78 11.18 -2.79
CA ASP A 238 -21.14 12.48 -3.01
C ASP A 238 -19.87 12.32 -3.86
N THR A 239 -20.07 12.27 -5.18
CA THR A 239 -19.00 12.05 -6.17
C THR A 239 -18.05 13.24 -6.30
N MET A 240 -18.52 14.47 -6.04
CA MET A 240 -17.72 15.68 -6.08
C MET A 240 -16.72 15.77 -4.92
N SER A 241 -17.15 15.49 -3.71
CA SER A 241 -16.25 15.38 -2.56
C SER A 241 -15.28 14.20 -2.75
N LEU A 242 -15.77 13.08 -3.29
CA LEU A 242 -14.94 11.90 -3.56
C LEU A 242 -13.85 12.18 -4.62
N LYS A 243 -14.17 12.91 -5.69
CA LYS A 243 -13.20 13.44 -6.67
C LYS A 243 -12.10 14.23 -5.96
N THR A 244 -12.48 15.14 -5.07
CA THR A 244 -11.55 15.99 -4.32
C THR A 244 -10.61 15.15 -3.46
N VAL A 245 -11.14 14.16 -2.73
CA VAL A 245 -10.33 13.20 -1.96
C VAL A 245 -9.37 12.42 -2.86
N CYS A 246 -9.86 11.87 -3.98
CA CYS A 246 -9.02 11.11 -4.93
C CYS A 246 -7.87 11.94 -5.49
N ASN A 247 -8.11 13.21 -5.84
CA ASN A 247 -7.06 14.12 -6.31
C ASN A 247 -6.03 14.45 -5.22
N LEU A 248 -6.46 14.64 -3.97
CA LEU A 248 -5.53 14.85 -2.84
C LEU A 248 -4.66 13.61 -2.58
N LEU A 249 -5.23 12.42 -2.65
CA LEU A 249 -4.49 11.17 -2.51
C LEU A 249 -3.55 10.93 -3.70
N LEU A 250 -3.95 11.30 -4.91
CA LEU A 250 -3.13 11.21 -6.11
C LEU A 250 -1.90 12.13 -6.06
N LYS A 251 -2.01 13.32 -5.43
CA LYS A 251 -0.87 14.20 -5.16
C LYS A 251 0.16 13.55 -4.21
N ARG A 252 -0.26 12.55 -3.43
CA ARG A 252 0.50 11.97 -2.32
C ARG A 252 0.54 10.45 -2.37
N ILE A 253 0.56 9.88 -3.58
CA ILE A 253 0.60 8.44 -3.82
C ILE A 253 1.66 7.70 -2.97
N PRO A 254 2.88 8.20 -2.77
CA PRO A 254 3.87 7.51 -1.93
C PRO A 254 3.43 7.33 -0.48
N ASP A 255 2.63 8.24 0.06
CA ASP A 255 2.18 8.21 1.46
C ASP A 255 1.14 7.11 1.71
N LEU A 256 0.50 6.63 0.64
CA LEU A 256 -0.39 5.48 0.74
C LEU A 256 0.33 4.23 1.22
N ASP A 257 1.66 4.15 1.09
CA ASP A 257 2.42 3.02 1.63
C ASP A 257 2.32 2.96 3.16
N ILE A 258 2.25 4.10 3.83
CA ILE A 258 2.03 4.17 5.28
C ILE A 258 0.60 3.79 5.60
N LEU A 259 -0.36 4.27 4.78
CA LEU A 259 -1.78 3.93 4.92
C LEU A 259 -2.00 2.41 4.83
N MET A 260 -1.30 1.71 3.92
CA MET A 260 -1.35 0.24 3.79
C MET A 260 -0.80 -0.53 5.00
N GLN A 261 -0.13 0.12 5.95
CA GLN A 261 0.24 -0.54 7.22
C GLN A 261 -0.96 -0.69 8.18
N TYR A 262 -2.09 -0.05 7.90
CA TYR A 262 -3.26 -0.01 8.78
C TYR A 262 -4.55 -0.49 8.12
N THR A 263 -4.54 -0.73 6.81
CA THR A 263 -5.75 -1.15 6.08
C THR A 263 -5.40 -2.12 4.96
N GLN A 264 -6.41 -2.87 4.52
CA GLN A 264 -6.30 -3.75 3.36
C GLN A 264 -6.66 -2.99 2.07
N PRO A 265 -6.08 -3.36 0.91
CA PRO A 265 -6.39 -2.70 -0.36
C PRO A 265 -7.88 -2.68 -0.71
N ALA A 266 -8.61 -3.75 -0.38
CA ALA A 266 -10.04 -3.88 -0.61
C ALA A 266 -10.86 -2.74 0.04
N ASN A 267 -10.48 -2.29 1.24
CA ASN A 267 -11.19 -1.24 1.98
C ASN A 267 -11.22 0.12 1.25
N LEU A 268 -10.21 0.39 0.41
CA LEU A 268 -10.19 1.57 -0.45
C LEU A 268 -10.76 1.28 -1.83
N LEU A 269 -10.47 0.10 -2.38
CA LEU A 269 -10.77 -0.21 -3.76
C LEU A 269 -12.25 -0.53 -4.00
N LEU A 270 -12.89 -1.25 -3.08
CA LEU A 270 -14.27 -1.70 -3.23
C LEU A 270 -15.26 -0.52 -3.37
N PRO A 271 -15.25 0.52 -2.51
CA PRO A 271 -16.13 1.68 -2.69
C PRO A 271 -15.93 2.37 -4.03
N LEU A 272 -14.67 2.61 -4.43
CA LEU A 272 -14.34 3.32 -5.67
C LEU A 272 -14.73 2.52 -6.92
N CYS A 273 -14.43 1.23 -6.94
CA CYS A 273 -14.84 0.34 -8.02
C CYS A 273 -16.36 0.25 -8.15
N THR A 274 -17.09 0.26 -7.04
CA THR A 274 -18.56 0.21 -7.05
C THR A 274 -19.15 1.49 -7.63
N VAL A 275 -18.65 2.67 -7.22
CA VAL A 275 -19.05 3.97 -7.82
C VAL A 275 -18.81 3.98 -9.33
N LEU A 276 -17.64 3.53 -9.77
CA LEU A 276 -17.30 3.50 -11.20
C LEU A 276 -18.13 2.46 -11.98
N ASN A 277 -18.50 1.36 -11.34
CA ASN A 277 -19.32 0.32 -11.95
C ASN A 277 -20.77 0.77 -12.13
N ASP A 278 -21.32 1.44 -11.11
CA ASP A 278 -22.73 1.83 -11.05
C ASP A 278 -22.97 3.26 -11.56
N TRP A 279 -21.97 3.84 -12.24
CA TRP A 279 -22.04 5.20 -12.78
C TRP A 279 -23.15 5.32 -13.82
N THR A 280 -24.07 6.27 -13.60
CA THR A 280 -25.18 6.58 -14.49
C THR A 280 -25.22 8.07 -14.80
N HIS A 281 -25.59 8.43 -16.03
CA HIS A 281 -25.90 9.82 -16.36
C HIS A 281 -27.20 10.26 -15.70
N ASP A 282 -27.19 11.45 -15.12
CA ASP A 282 -28.42 12.18 -14.86
C ASP A 282 -28.90 12.78 -16.19
N GLN A 283 -30.07 12.34 -16.67
CA GLN A 283 -30.60 12.80 -17.95
C GLN A 283 -31.12 14.24 -17.89
N ASP A 284 -31.36 14.77 -16.69
CA ASP A 284 -31.82 16.13 -16.46
C ASP A 284 -30.65 17.13 -16.34
N GLN A 285 -29.40 16.64 -16.38
CA GLN A 285 -28.20 17.45 -16.31
C GLN A 285 -27.95 18.19 -17.63
N ALA A 286 -27.70 19.51 -17.53
CA ALA A 286 -27.46 20.38 -18.68
C ALA A 286 -26.00 20.30 -19.19
N GLU A 287 -25.04 20.13 -18.29
CA GLU A 287 -23.59 20.09 -18.60
C GLU A 287 -23.01 18.74 -18.19
N PHE A 288 -22.40 17.99 -19.11
CA PHE A 288 -21.88 16.66 -18.83
C PHE A 288 -20.39 16.66 -18.45
N THR A 289 -19.69 17.77 -18.74
CA THR A 289 -18.25 17.93 -18.42
C THR A 289 -17.91 17.68 -16.94
N PRO A 290 -18.65 18.24 -15.94
CA PRO A 290 -18.34 17.97 -14.53
C PRO A 290 -18.46 16.49 -14.14
N SER A 291 -19.51 15.82 -14.63
CA SER A 291 -19.71 14.37 -14.41
C SER A 291 -18.56 13.55 -14.99
N TYR A 292 -18.13 13.89 -16.20
CA TYR A 292 -16.95 13.30 -16.83
C TYR A 292 -15.68 13.51 -16.02
N GLU A 293 -15.48 14.71 -15.48
CA GLU A 293 -14.30 15.05 -14.68
C GLU A 293 -14.27 14.33 -13.33
N GLU A 294 -15.41 14.22 -12.65
CA GLU A 294 -15.56 13.42 -11.43
C GLU A 294 -15.20 11.96 -11.67
N PHE A 295 -15.79 11.36 -12.71
CA PHE A 295 -15.49 9.99 -13.10
C PHE A 295 -13.99 9.81 -13.43
N ALA A 296 -13.42 10.74 -14.21
CA ALA A 296 -12.03 10.71 -14.64
C ALA A 296 -11.05 10.74 -13.46
N SER A 297 -11.23 11.63 -12.49
CA SER A 297 -10.37 11.71 -11.30
C SER A 297 -10.47 10.45 -10.43
N ILE A 298 -11.68 9.93 -10.20
CA ILE A 298 -11.89 8.71 -9.41
C ILE A 298 -11.26 7.51 -10.12
N LEU A 299 -11.47 7.39 -11.44
CA LEU A 299 -10.87 6.34 -12.26
C LEU A 299 -9.35 6.41 -12.22
N LEU A 300 -8.76 7.60 -12.40
CA LEU A 300 -7.31 7.77 -12.41
C LEU A 300 -6.67 7.36 -11.10
N PHE A 301 -7.22 7.80 -9.97
CA PHE A 301 -6.73 7.39 -8.66
C PHE A 301 -6.85 5.87 -8.47
N THR A 302 -7.98 5.29 -8.86
CA THR A 302 -8.22 3.84 -8.79
C THR A 302 -7.18 3.06 -9.61
N LEU A 303 -6.94 3.46 -10.86
CA LEU A 303 -5.93 2.84 -11.72
C LEU A 303 -4.50 3.02 -11.18
N ALA A 304 -4.18 4.21 -10.66
CA ALA A 304 -2.88 4.49 -10.04
C ALA A 304 -2.65 3.62 -8.79
N PHE A 305 -3.67 3.44 -7.96
CA PHE A 305 -3.63 2.59 -6.77
C PHE A 305 -3.43 1.12 -7.13
N ILE A 306 -4.21 0.60 -8.11
CA ILE A 306 -4.05 -0.76 -8.62
C ILE A 306 -2.65 -0.94 -9.22
N HIS A 307 -2.19 0.01 -10.03
CA HIS A 307 -0.86 -0.05 -10.66
C HIS A 307 0.27 -0.07 -9.63
N ARG A 308 0.19 0.78 -8.59
CA ARG A 308 1.21 0.87 -7.54
C ARG A 308 1.43 -0.45 -6.81
N TYR A 309 0.35 -1.12 -6.44
CA TYR A 309 0.42 -2.36 -5.64
C TYR A 309 0.25 -3.64 -6.46
N ASN A 310 0.10 -3.53 -7.79
CA ASN A 310 -0.15 -4.63 -8.71
C ASN A 310 -1.31 -5.53 -8.25
N LEU A 311 -2.43 -4.91 -7.91
CA LEU A 311 -3.59 -5.60 -7.35
C LEU A 311 -4.31 -6.43 -8.41
N THR A 312 -4.76 -7.61 -8.02
CA THR A 312 -5.60 -8.48 -8.86
C THR A 312 -7.08 -8.38 -8.45
N LYS A 313 -7.98 -8.96 -9.27
CA LYS A 313 -9.41 -9.08 -8.92
C LYS A 313 -9.63 -9.73 -7.54
N ALA A 314 -8.78 -10.71 -7.18
CA ALA A 314 -8.85 -11.40 -5.90
C ALA A 314 -8.40 -10.53 -4.72
N ASP A 315 -7.40 -9.64 -4.89
CA ASP A 315 -6.97 -8.71 -3.84
C ASP A 315 -8.00 -7.62 -3.53
N ALA A 316 -8.90 -7.36 -4.48
CA ALA A 316 -9.93 -6.34 -4.37
C ALA A 316 -11.20 -6.84 -3.64
N GLU A 317 -11.29 -8.14 -3.35
CA GLU A 317 -12.50 -8.81 -2.84
C GLU A 317 -13.75 -8.57 -3.72
N ILE A 318 -13.52 -8.35 -5.02
CA ILE A 318 -14.58 -8.12 -5.99
C ILE A 318 -15.00 -9.46 -6.60
N LEU A 319 -16.31 -9.63 -6.78
CA LEU A 319 -16.88 -10.81 -7.46
C LEU A 319 -16.20 -11.05 -8.83
N PRO A 320 -15.97 -12.32 -9.22
CA PRO A 320 -15.21 -12.67 -10.43
C PRO A 320 -15.76 -12.10 -11.76
N SER A 321 -17.07 -11.82 -11.80
CA SER A 321 -17.78 -11.37 -13.01
C SER A 321 -18.33 -9.95 -12.84
N GLY A 322 -18.07 -9.08 -13.83
CA GLY A 322 -18.81 -7.83 -14.00
C GLY A 322 -18.19 -6.58 -13.36
N ASN A 323 -16.87 -6.47 -13.28
CA ASN A 323 -16.22 -5.25 -12.80
C ASN A 323 -15.59 -4.44 -13.93
N PHE A 324 -16.17 -3.27 -14.21
CA PHE A 324 -15.71 -2.36 -15.26
C PHE A 324 -14.21 -2.02 -15.19
N VAL A 325 -13.65 -1.72 -14.01
CA VAL A 325 -12.26 -1.25 -13.88
C VAL A 325 -11.28 -2.34 -14.26
N PHE A 326 -11.47 -3.56 -13.74
CA PHE A 326 -10.57 -4.66 -14.06
C PHE A 326 -10.75 -5.17 -15.50
N ASP A 327 -11.97 -5.12 -16.05
CA ASP A 327 -12.22 -5.47 -17.45
C ASP A 327 -11.61 -4.42 -18.40
N LEU A 328 -11.65 -3.14 -18.02
CA LEU A 328 -10.94 -2.06 -18.71
C LEU A 328 -9.42 -2.32 -18.68
N MET A 329 -8.84 -2.65 -17.53
CA MET A 329 -7.40 -2.92 -17.41
C MET A 329 -6.92 -4.10 -18.26
N GLN A 330 -7.72 -5.16 -18.38
CA GLN A 330 -7.40 -6.32 -19.22
C GLN A 330 -7.37 -5.95 -20.71
N ASN A 331 -8.26 -5.04 -21.14
CA ASN A 331 -8.42 -4.64 -22.54
C ASN A 331 -7.85 -3.23 -22.84
N ILE A 332 -7.10 -2.63 -21.91
CA ILE A 332 -6.73 -1.20 -21.96
C ILE A 332 -5.87 -0.84 -23.17
N SER A 333 -5.22 -1.82 -23.78
CA SER A 333 -4.34 -1.66 -24.94
C SER A 333 -4.90 -2.24 -26.23
N THR A 334 -6.08 -2.86 -26.19
CA THR A 334 -6.61 -3.64 -27.30
C THR A 334 -7.67 -2.83 -28.03
N SER A 335 -7.44 -2.56 -29.31
CA SER A 335 -8.46 -1.96 -30.16
C SER A 335 -9.46 -3.01 -30.64
N ILE A 336 -10.70 -2.57 -30.82
CA ILE A 336 -11.79 -3.40 -31.33
C ILE A 336 -11.86 -3.19 -32.85
N PRO A 337 -11.79 -4.26 -33.66
CA PRO A 337 -11.98 -4.15 -35.11
C PRO A 337 -13.33 -3.50 -35.45
N LEU A 338 -13.37 -2.67 -36.50
CA LEU A 338 -14.59 -1.98 -36.90
C LEU A 338 -15.74 -2.92 -37.27
N SER A 339 -15.44 -4.16 -37.68
CA SER A 339 -16.44 -5.22 -37.95
C SER A 339 -17.13 -5.74 -36.70
N ASP A 340 -16.47 -5.63 -35.55
CA ASP A 340 -16.86 -6.26 -34.30
C ASP A 340 -17.46 -5.25 -33.32
N LEU A 341 -17.50 -3.96 -33.70
CA LEU A 341 -18.19 -2.91 -32.96
C LEU A 341 -19.71 -3.07 -33.09
N SER A 342 -20.41 -2.91 -31.97
CA SER A 342 -21.86 -2.76 -31.99
C SER A 342 -22.29 -1.46 -32.69
N GLU A 343 -23.55 -1.39 -33.14
CA GLU A 343 -24.11 -0.20 -33.79
C GLU A 343 -23.98 1.04 -32.90
N ASP A 344 -24.30 0.92 -31.61
CA ASP A 344 -24.17 2.00 -30.63
C ASP A 344 -22.72 2.47 -30.46
N GLN A 345 -21.78 1.53 -30.34
CA GLN A 345 -20.34 1.86 -30.22
C GLN A 345 -19.80 2.55 -31.46
N ASN A 346 -20.27 2.16 -32.64
CA ASN A 346 -19.86 2.78 -33.90
C ASN A 346 -20.36 4.23 -34.01
N VAL A 347 -21.62 4.46 -33.61
CA VAL A 347 -22.20 5.80 -33.50
C VAL A 347 -21.44 6.67 -32.49
N GLN A 348 -21.11 6.11 -31.31
CA GLN A 348 -20.34 6.81 -30.28
C GLN A 348 -18.92 7.14 -30.76
N LEU A 349 -18.22 6.19 -31.37
CA LEU A 349 -16.87 6.39 -31.90
C LEU A 349 -16.85 7.48 -32.97
N SER A 350 -17.81 7.46 -33.90
CA SER A 350 -17.91 8.46 -34.98
C SER A 350 -18.09 9.87 -34.40
N LYS A 351 -18.95 10.02 -33.39
CA LYS A 351 -19.19 11.31 -32.72
C LYS A 351 -17.97 11.82 -31.93
N TRP A 352 -17.21 10.92 -31.30
CA TRP A 352 -15.96 11.29 -30.66
C TRP A 352 -14.89 11.72 -31.67
N ILE A 353 -14.80 11.06 -32.83
CA ILE A 353 -13.90 11.47 -33.91
C ILE A 353 -14.29 12.85 -34.45
N GLU A 354 -15.59 13.09 -34.70
CA GLU A 354 -16.10 14.39 -35.11
C GLU A 354 -15.80 15.46 -34.05
N GLY A 355 -16.10 15.22 -32.77
CA GLY A 355 -15.85 16.19 -31.70
C GLY A 355 -14.38 16.52 -31.46
N LEU A 356 -13.46 15.57 -31.69
CA LEU A 356 -12.03 15.78 -31.48
C LEU A 356 -11.32 16.44 -32.68
N PHE A 357 -11.79 16.17 -33.90
CA PHE A 357 -11.06 16.54 -35.12
C PHE A 357 -11.84 17.43 -36.08
N ALA A 358 -13.11 17.77 -35.81
CA ALA A 358 -13.84 18.76 -36.60
C ALA A 358 -13.18 20.14 -36.44
N THR A 359 -12.92 20.79 -37.57
CA THR A 359 -12.35 22.13 -37.61
C THR A 359 -13.41 23.17 -37.92
N ASP A 360 -13.30 24.32 -37.27
CA ASP A 360 -14.10 25.49 -37.58
C ASP A 360 -13.61 26.21 -38.86
N GLU A 361 -14.24 27.34 -39.18
CA GLU A 361 -13.90 28.17 -40.34
C GLU A 361 -12.48 28.78 -40.28
N HIS A 362 -11.84 28.77 -39.10
CA HIS A 362 -10.48 29.25 -38.86
C HIS A 362 -9.44 28.11 -38.87
N GLY A 363 -9.87 26.85 -39.03
CA GLY A 363 -9.02 25.67 -39.04
C GLY A 363 -8.63 25.15 -37.65
N GLU A 364 -9.24 25.69 -36.60
CA GLU A 364 -9.05 25.26 -35.21
C GLU A 364 -10.08 24.19 -34.85
N THR A 365 -9.74 23.29 -33.93
CA THR A 365 -10.70 22.24 -33.50
C THR A 365 -11.88 22.86 -32.76
N SER A 366 -13.11 22.57 -33.18
CA SER A 366 -14.34 23.18 -32.65
C SER A 366 -14.64 22.86 -31.18
N GLY A 367 -13.85 21.99 -30.54
CA GLY A 367 -14.03 21.55 -29.17
C GLY A 367 -15.09 20.45 -29.03
N ILE A 368 -15.13 19.83 -27.85
CA ILE A 368 -16.04 18.72 -27.56
C ILE A 368 -17.35 19.30 -27.02
N SER A 369 -18.47 19.03 -27.71
CA SER A 369 -19.79 19.46 -27.26
C SER A 369 -20.38 18.52 -26.19
N ASP A 370 -21.24 19.06 -25.32
CA ASP A 370 -21.96 18.26 -24.32
C ASP A 370 -22.85 17.18 -24.96
N ASP A 371 -23.30 17.37 -26.21
CA ASP A 371 -24.07 16.35 -26.94
C ASP A 371 -23.26 15.07 -27.19
N VAL A 372 -21.94 15.16 -27.41
CA VAL A 372 -21.05 14.00 -27.55
C VAL A 372 -20.98 13.25 -26.22
N MET A 373 -20.79 13.99 -25.13
CA MET A 373 -20.70 13.45 -23.77
C MET A 373 -22.04 12.89 -23.26
N ARG A 374 -23.17 13.43 -23.72
CA ARG A 374 -24.50 12.94 -23.35
C ARG A 374 -24.79 11.55 -23.94
N GLN A 375 -24.30 11.30 -25.15
CA GLN A 375 -24.65 10.11 -25.95
C GLN A 375 -23.69 8.93 -25.74
N CYS A 376 -22.52 9.19 -25.18
CA CYS A 376 -21.55 8.19 -24.80
C CYS A 376 -21.27 8.38 -23.31
N PRO A 377 -21.54 7.41 -22.42
CA PRO A 377 -21.12 7.56 -21.02
C PRO A 377 -19.61 7.38 -20.86
N PRO A 378 -18.99 7.93 -19.79
CA PRO A 378 -17.56 7.80 -19.55
C PRO A 378 -17.08 6.35 -19.65
N LYS A 379 -17.82 5.40 -19.07
CA LYS A 379 -17.51 3.96 -19.12
C LYS A 379 -17.34 3.44 -20.55
N ASP A 380 -18.19 3.84 -21.48
CA ASP A 380 -18.13 3.36 -22.85
C ASP A 380 -17.07 4.12 -23.66
N PHE A 381 -16.89 5.41 -23.39
CA PHE A 381 -15.79 6.19 -23.95
C PHE A 381 -14.43 5.51 -23.67
N TYR A 382 -14.13 5.19 -22.41
CA TYR A 382 -12.83 4.58 -22.05
C TYR A 382 -12.59 3.21 -22.70
N LYS A 383 -13.63 2.44 -23.04
CA LYS A 383 -13.48 1.18 -23.80
C LYS A 383 -13.13 1.43 -25.26
N LEU A 384 -13.57 2.55 -25.83
CA LEU A 384 -13.34 2.92 -27.23
C LEU A 384 -12.01 3.63 -27.46
N VAL A 385 -11.35 4.12 -26.40
CA VAL A 385 -10.09 4.89 -26.49
C VAL A 385 -9.01 4.20 -27.33
N PRO A 386 -8.68 2.90 -27.16
CA PRO A 386 -7.66 2.27 -28.00
C PRO A 386 -8.03 2.29 -29.49
N THR A 387 -9.30 2.01 -29.82
CA THR A 387 -9.82 2.09 -31.19
C THR A 387 -9.78 3.51 -31.74
N LEU A 388 -10.12 4.51 -30.93
CA LEU A 388 -10.03 5.92 -31.29
C LEU A 388 -8.59 6.31 -31.67
N PHE A 389 -7.60 5.89 -30.88
CA PHE A 389 -6.18 6.12 -31.19
C PHE A 389 -5.76 5.43 -32.50
N GLU A 390 -6.15 4.17 -32.69
CA GLU A 390 -5.88 3.43 -33.94
C GLU A 390 -6.44 4.16 -35.16
N GLN A 391 -7.73 4.51 -35.15
CA GLN A 391 -8.39 5.18 -36.27
C GLN A 391 -7.78 6.56 -36.54
N SER A 392 -7.42 7.31 -35.50
CA SER A 392 -6.81 8.64 -35.65
C SER A 392 -5.42 8.56 -36.29
N VAL A 393 -4.59 7.59 -35.88
CA VAL A 393 -3.27 7.35 -36.48
C VAL A 393 -3.41 6.87 -37.93
N LEU A 394 -4.33 5.95 -38.21
CA LEU A 394 -4.60 5.45 -39.57
C LEU A 394 -5.09 6.56 -40.51
N ALA A 395 -5.97 7.45 -40.03
CA ALA A 395 -6.46 8.59 -40.79
C ALA A 395 -5.34 9.60 -41.11
N CYS A 396 -4.45 9.86 -40.13
CA CYS A 396 -3.29 10.74 -40.34
C CYS A 396 -2.29 10.12 -41.34
N ARG A 397 -2.00 8.82 -41.21
CA ARG A 397 -1.13 8.09 -42.14
C ARG A 397 -1.66 8.09 -43.58
N SER A 398 -2.96 7.94 -43.75
CA SER A 398 -3.63 7.96 -45.06
C SER A 398 -3.79 9.37 -45.64
N ASN A 399 -3.27 10.41 -44.96
CA ASN A 399 -3.46 11.83 -45.30
C ASN A 399 -4.94 12.28 -45.32
N CYS A 400 -5.84 11.54 -44.67
CA CYS A 400 -7.24 11.93 -44.50
C CYS A 400 -7.41 12.97 -43.39
N LEU A 401 -6.48 12.99 -42.42
CA LEU A 401 -6.45 13.94 -41.32
C LEU A 401 -5.14 14.74 -41.34
N PRO A 402 -5.17 16.08 -41.54
CA PRO A 402 -3.99 16.92 -41.49
C PRO A 402 -3.27 16.84 -40.14
N MET A 403 -1.94 16.90 -40.16
CA MET A 403 -1.11 16.78 -38.95
C MET A 403 -1.41 17.88 -37.91
N ASN A 404 -1.78 19.09 -38.34
CA ASN A 404 -2.11 20.19 -37.42
C ASN A 404 -3.44 19.92 -36.68
N THR A 405 -4.48 19.50 -37.41
CA THR A 405 -5.76 19.08 -36.83
C THR A 405 -5.60 17.89 -35.91
N PHE A 406 -4.75 16.93 -36.29
CA PHE A 406 -4.42 15.79 -35.45
C PHE A 406 -3.78 16.22 -34.13
N LYS A 407 -2.80 17.14 -34.16
CA LYS A 407 -2.19 17.70 -32.94
C LYS A 407 -3.21 18.45 -32.09
N GLY A 408 -4.08 19.26 -32.69
CA GLY A 408 -5.15 19.98 -32.00
C GLY A 408 -6.12 19.04 -31.29
N GLY A 409 -6.57 17.97 -31.95
CA GLY A 409 -7.45 16.98 -31.32
C GLY A 409 -6.78 16.22 -30.17
N LEU A 410 -5.47 15.96 -30.27
CA LEU A 410 -4.70 15.37 -29.16
C LEU A 410 -4.56 16.33 -27.96
N GLU A 411 -4.61 17.65 -28.16
CA GLU A 411 -4.59 18.63 -27.06
C GLU A 411 -5.85 18.53 -26.21
N LEU A 412 -7.01 18.29 -26.84
CA LEU A 412 -8.29 18.11 -26.14
C LEU A 412 -8.28 16.89 -25.21
N LEU A 413 -7.50 15.84 -25.54
CA LEU A 413 -7.32 14.66 -24.67
C LEU A 413 -6.49 14.97 -23.41
N LEU A 414 -5.80 16.12 -23.35
CA LEU A 414 -5.02 16.55 -22.19
C LEU A 414 -5.87 17.32 -21.16
N GLU A 415 -7.14 17.59 -21.47
CA GLU A 415 -8.08 18.20 -20.53
C GLU A 415 -8.43 17.25 -19.37
N PRO A 416 -8.64 17.75 -18.13
CA PRO A 416 -8.78 16.93 -16.92
C PRO A 416 -9.78 15.77 -17.03
N PHE A 417 -10.89 16.01 -17.73
CA PHE A 417 -12.00 15.08 -17.85
C PHE A 417 -11.76 13.94 -18.86
N LEU A 418 -10.79 14.07 -19.76
CA LEU A 418 -10.35 13.00 -20.67
C LEU A 418 -8.95 12.49 -20.37
N LEU A 419 -8.19 13.19 -19.54
CA LEU A 419 -6.79 12.91 -19.28
C LEU A 419 -6.49 11.43 -18.95
N PRO A 420 -7.30 10.68 -18.17
CA PRO A 420 -7.03 9.26 -17.91
C PRO A 420 -7.06 8.37 -19.17
N SER A 421 -7.64 8.84 -20.27
CA SER A 421 -7.71 8.10 -21.55
C SER A 421 -6.32 7.84 -22.13
N LEU A 422 -5.36 8.70 -21.82
CA LEU A 422 -3.96 8.53 -22.20
C LEU A 422 -3.38 7.20 -21.72
N ILE A 423 -3.86 6.64 -20.61
CA ILE A 423 -3.41 5.32 -20.14
C ILE A 423 -3.71 4.26 -21.20
N GLY A 424 -4.91 4.29 -21.78
CA GLY A 424 -5.30 3.37 -22.85
C GLY A 424 -4.56 3.66 -24.15
N GLY A 425 -4.58 4.92 -24.60
CA GLY A 425 -3.93 5.33 -25.84
C GLY A 425 -2.42 5.05 -25.86
N LEU A 426 -1.71 5.39 -24.78
CA LEU A 426 -0.27 5.13 -24.67
C LEU A 426 0.05 3.63 -24.53
N ASN A 427 -0.79 2.84 -23.84
CA ASN A 427 -0.59 1.39 -23.77
C ASN A 427 -0.86 0.70 -25.12
N TRP A 428 -1.82 1.18 -25.91
CA TRP A 428 -2.01 0.74 -27.28
C TRP A 428 -0.78 1.02 -28.14
N LEU A 429 -0.21 2.24 -28.08
CA LEU A 429 1.03 2.60 -28.77
C LEU A 429 2.22 1.69 -28.39
N ILE A 430 2.30 1.27 -27.13
CA ILE A 430 3.36 0.36 -26.66
C ILE A 430 3.23 -1.03 -27.31
N MET A 431 2.00 -1.51 -27.52
CA MET A 431 1.72 -2.82 -28.12
C MET A 431 1.83 -2.81 -29.64
N HIS A 432 1.63 -1.65 -30.26
CA HIS A 432 1.73 -1.45 -31.70
C HIS A 432 3.19 -1.60 -32.16
N SER A 433 3.46 -2.54 -33.08
CA SER A 433 4.83 -2.83 -33.54
C SER A 433 5.43 -1.66 -34.30
N TRP A 434 6.61 -1.20 -33.89
CA TRP A 434 7.34 -0.14 -34.60
C TRP A 434 7.80 -0.49 -36.02
N ALA A 435 7.93 -1.77 -36.37
CA ALA A 435 8.67 -2.18 -37.56
C ALA A 435 7.81 -2.40 -38.82
N ASP A 436 6.50 -2.59 -38.66
CA ASP A 436 5.69 -3.27 -39.69
C ASP A 436 4.61 -2.37 -40.33
N HIS A 437 4.39 -1.15 -39.83
CA HIS A 437 3.19 -0.36 -40.15
C HIS A 437 3.44 1.00 -40.84
N GLY A 438 4.70 1.42 -40.99
CA GLY A 438 5.07 2.64 -41.73
C GLY A 438 4.60 3.96 -41.11
N ASP A 439 4.19 3.94 -39.84
CA ASP A 439 3.58 5.03 -39.08
C ASP A 439 4.49 5.60 -37.97
N VAL A 440 5.71 5.09 -37.84
CA VAL A 440 6.69 5.46 -36.78
C VAL A 440 6.78 6.97 -36.58
N ASP A 441 6.85 7.76 -37.66
CA ASP A 441 6.94 9.21 -37.54
C ASP A 441 5.66 9.81 -36.96
N VAL A 442 4.47 9.36 -37.37
CA VAL A 442 3.19 9.80 -36.78
C VAL A 442 3.15 9.45 -35.30
N LEU A 443 3.52 8.23 -34.92
CA LEU A 443 3.54 7.78 -33.53
C LEU A 443 4.51 8.60 -32.66
N LEU A 444 5.69 8.95 -33.18
CA LEU A 444 6.64 9.82 -32.47
C LEU A 444 6.08 11.23 -32.26
N HIS A 445 5.31 11.77 -33.21
CA HIS A 445 4.61 13.05 -33.03
C HIS A 445 3.50 12.97 -31.97
N VAL A 446 2.74 11.86 -31.93
CA VAL A 446 1.74 11.60 -30.88
C VAL A 446 2.43 11.62 -29.51
N LEU A 447 3.51 10.87 -29.36
CA LEU A 447 4.26 10.81 -28.10
C LEU A 447 4.85 12.18 -27.72
N ASP A 448 5.46 12.90 -28.66
CA ASP A 448 6.01 14.23 -28.37
C ASP A 448 4.95 15.20 -27.84
N LYS A 449 3.71 15.10 -28.35
CA LYS A 449 2.61 15.94 -27.92
C LYS A 449 2.02 15.50 -26.58
N LEU A 450 1.73 14.21 -26.40
CA LEU A 450 1.02 13.69 -25.22
C LEU A 450 1.91 13.58 -23.98
N LEU A 451 3.23 13.47 -24.13
CA LEU A 451 4.15 13.36 -23.00
C LEU A 451 4.51 14.71 -22.37
N LYS A 452 4.19 15.83 -23.03
CA LYS A 452 4.43 17.17 -22.50
C LYS A 452 3.15 17.71 -21.87
N PRO A 453 3.22 18.35 -20.68
CA PRO A 453 2.05 18.95 -20.07
C PRO A 453 1.56 20.12 -20.94
N SER A 454 0.25 20.19 -21.19
CA SER A 454 -0.39 21.30 -21.90
C SER A 454 -0.91 22.39 -20.96
N SER A 455 -1.21 22.04 -19.71
CA SER A 455 -1.92 22.91 -18.76
C SER A 455 -1.01 23.56 -17.71
N SER A 456 -1.34 24.80 -17.35
CA SER A 456 -0.76 25.51 -16.21
C SER A 456 -1.35 25.09 -14.86
N SER A 457 -2.49 24.38 -14.85
CA SER A 457 -3.13 23.92 -13.62
C SER A 457 -2.32 22.83 -12.91
N GLN A 458 -2.06 23.02 -11.62
CA GLN A 458 -1.30 22.08 -10.79
C GLN A 458 -1.99 20.71 -10.68
N ASP A 459 -3.31 20.67 -10.70
CA ASP A 459 -4.09 19.44 -10.56
C ASP A 459 -3.98 18.59 -11.82
N THR A 460 -4.18 19.20 -12.99
CA THR A 460 -3.98 18.58 -14.30
C THR A 460 -2.55 18.08 -14.48
N GLN A 461 -1.55 18.86 -14.05
CA GLN A 461 -0.15 18.42 -14.07
C GLN A 461 0.09 17.23 -13.16
N THR A 462 -0.54 17.18 -11.98
CA THR A 462 -0.43 16.03 -11.08
C THR A 462 -1.02 14.78 -11.72
N MET A 463 -2.22 14.89 -12.30
CA MET A 463 -2.89 13.81 -13.02
C MET A 463 -2.03 13.30 -14.18
N HIS A 464 -1.46 14.21 -14.98
CA HIS A 464 -0.59 13.87 -16.11
C HIS A 464 0.68 13.16 -15.65
N LYS A 465 1.37 13.67 -14.60
CA LYS A 465 2.51 13.01 -13.99
C LYS A 465 2.16 11.61 -13.48
N ALA A 466 0.95 11.43 -12.94
CA ALA A 466 0.51 10.13 -12.48
C ALA A 466 0.32 9.12 -13.61
N ILE A 467 -0.23 9.57 -14.74
CA ILE A 467 -0.35 8.76 -15.96
C ILE A 467 1.02 8.37 -16.48
N LEU A 468 1.94 9.35 -16.60
CA LEU A 468 3.31 9.10 -17.03
C LEU A 468 4.00 8.08 -16.12
N GLY A 469 3.81 8.18 -14.79
CA GLY A 469 4.35 7.20 -13.84
C GLY A 469 3.86 5.76 -14.08
N MET A 470 2.65 5.57 -14.61
CA MET A 470 2.12 4.23 -14.92
C MET A 470 2.66 3.64 -16.23
N VAL A 471 2.95 4.49 -17.23
CA VAL A 471 3.35 4.02 -18.58
C VAL A 471 4.84 4.15 -18.87
N ALA A 472 5.57 5.01 -18.14
CA ALA A 472 6.94 5.43 -18.47
C ALA A 472 7.91 4.26 -18.61
N THR A 473 7.88 3.28 -17.70
CA THR A 473 8.80 2.13 -17.75
C THR A 473 8.60 1.29 -19.01
N ARG A 474 7.34 1.00 -19.36
CA ARG A 474 6.98 0.19 -20.53
C ARG A 474 7.25 0.94 -21.83
N LEU A 475 6.88 2.22 -21.87
CA LEU A 475 7.12 3.09 -23.01
C LEU A 475 8.61 3.29 -23.26
N SER A 476 9.39 3.50 -22.21
CA SER A 476 10.86 3.60 -22.31
C SER A 476 11.43 2.33 -22.92
N TYR A 477 11.02 1.14 -22.46
CA TYR A 477 11.48 -0.13 -23.05
C TYR A 477 11.12 -0.24 -24.53
N SER A 478 9.88 0.11 -24.89
CA SER A 478 9.41 0.11 -26.28
C SER A 478 10.23 1.06 -27.17
N LEU A 479 10.57 2.26 -26.69
CA LEU A 479 11.42 3.22 -27.40
C LEU A 479 12.89 2.76 -27.52
N HIS A 480 13.43 2.07 -26.51
CA HIS A 480 14.77 1.47 -26.64
C HIS A 480 14.78 0.35 -27.70
N GLU A 481 13.70 -0.44 -27.80
CA GLU A 481 13.56 -1.45 -28.84
C GLU A 481 13.43 -0.83 -30.24
N LEU A 482 12.76 0.31 -30.37
CA LEU A 482 12.76 1.12 -31.59
C LEU A 482 14.18 1.58 -31.96
N LEU A 483 14.93 2.17 -31.03
CA LEU A 483 16.30 2.64 -31.28
C LEU A 483 17.25 1.50 -31.65
N ARG A 484 17.03 0.29 -31.11
CA ARG A 484 17.79 -0.91 -31.49
C ARG A 484 17.56 -1.30 -32.95
N LYS A 485 16.33 -1.12 -33.45
CA LYS A 485 15.95 -1.42 -34.84
C LYS A 485 16.27 -0.26 -35.81
N GLN A 486 16.13 0.99 -35.36
CA GLN A 486 16.33 2.22 -36.15
C GLN A 486 17.13 3.26 -35.32
N PRO A 487 18.48 3.22 -35.38
CA PRO A 487 19.32 4.09 -34.55
C PRO A 487 19.26 5.58 -34.94
N ASP A 488 18.76 5.90 -36.14
CA ASP A 488 18.76 7.27 -36.69
C ASP A 488 17.68 8.18 -36.09
N LYS A 489 16.71 7.63 -35.36
CA LYS A 489 15.55 8.37 -34.82
C LYS A 489 15.89 9.10 -33.50
N ARG A 490 16.61 10.23 -33.60
CA ARG A 490 17.00 11.08 -32.44
C ARG A 490 15.83 11.54 -31.55
N ALA A 491 14.63 11.68 -32.12
CA ALA A 491 13.42 12.05 -31.37
C ALA A 491 13.11 11.05 -30.24
N ALA A 492 13.31 9.75 -30.48
CA ALA A 492 13.08 8.71 -29.47
C ALA A 492 14.01 8.86 -28.25
N THR A 493 15.26 9.26 -28.45
CA THR A 493 16.20 9.57 -27.36
C THR A 493 15.73 10.74 -26.50
N GLY A 494 15.18 11.79 -27.13
CA GLY A 494 14.58 12.93 -26.43
C GLY A 494 13.41 12.51 -25.54
N LEU A 495 12.52 11.66 -26.05
CA LEU A 495 11.37 11.14 -25.31
C LEU A 495 11.79 10.22 -24.15
N ILE A 496 12.82 9.37 -24.33
CA ILE A 496 13.38 8.55 -23.25
C ILE A 496 13.89 9.43 -22.10
N ASN A 497 14.60 10.52 -22.42
CA ASN A 497 15.08 11.45 -21.40
C ASN A 497 13.93 12.15 -20.66
N LEU A 498 12.82 12.46 -21.37
CA LEU A 498 11.61 13.04 -20.77
C LEU A 498 10.89 12.05 -19.82
N LEU A 499 10.92 10.75 -20.11
CA LEU A 499 10.27 9.71 -19.31
C LEU A 499 11.07 9.27 -18.08
N LYS A 500 12.39 9.48 -18.08
CA LYS A 500 13.30 9.11 -17.00
C LYS A 500 12.82 9.53 -15.59
N PRO A 501 12.41 10.79 -15.32
CA PRO A 501 11.96 11.19 -13.98
C PRO A 501 10.70 10.44 -13.51
N TYR A 502 9.87 9.96 -14.43
CA TYR A 502 8.60 9.29 -14.11
C TYR A 502 8.75 7.79 -13.86
N THR A 503 9.90 7.20 -14.18
CA THR A 503 10.13 5.76 -14.05
C THR A 503 10.13 5.31 -12.59
N ASP A 504 10.53 6.21 -11.67
CA ASP A 504 10.64 5.90 -10.23
C ASP A 504 9.50 6.49 -9.39
N GLN A 505 8.75 7.48 -9.91
CA GLN A 505 7.79 8.29 -9.14
C GLN A 505 6.52 7.52 -8.73
N ILE A 506 5.98 6.70 -9.64
CA ILE A 506 4.94 5.69 -9.34
C ILE A 506 5.55 4.32 -9.60
N SER A 507 6.78 4.14 -9.11
CA SER A 507 7.41 2.83 -9.09
C SER A 507 6.47 1.86 -8.38
N ARG A 508 6.24 0.72 -9.02
CA ARG A 508 5.44 -0.35 -8.43
C ARG A 508 6.08 -0.75 -7.09
N ARG A 509 5.29 -0.73 -6.02
CA ARG A 509 5.61 -1.40 -4.75
C ARG A 509 5.27 -2.88 -4.88
N THR A 510 5.78 -3.48 -5.94
CA THR A 510 5.68 -4.91 -6.19
C THR A 510 6.78 -5.63 -5.44
N TYR A 511 6.55 -6.91 -5.18
CA TYR A 511 7.58 -7.85 -4.76
C TYR A 511 8.55 -8.23 -5.88
N GLN A 512 8.32 -7.72 -7.10
CA GLN A 512 9.20 -7.91 -8.26
C GLN A 512 10.49 -7.13 -8.07
N SER A 513 11.60 -7.87 -8.04
CA SER A 513 12.93 -7.32 -7.83
C SER A 513 13.46 -6.65 -9.09
N GLY A 514 14.28 -5.62 -8.90
CA GLY A 514 14.90 -4.90 -10.01
C GLY A 514 15.83 -5.81 -10.82
N ARG A 515 16.01 -5.52 -12.11
CA ARG A 515 16.98 -6.25 -12.96
C ARG A 515 18.41 -6.23 -12.42
N LYS A 516 18.78 -5.20 -11.65
CA LYS A 516 20.10 -5.09 -10.99
C LYS A 516 20.21 -6.05 -9.82
N GLU A 517 19.26 -5.99 -8.89
CA GLU A 517 19.16 -6.88 -7.72
C GLU A 517 19.13 -8.35 -8.14
N LEU A 518 18.31 -8.70 -9.13
CA LEU A 518 18.24 -10.07 -9.64
C LEU A 518 19.58 -10.55 -10.23
N ARG A 519 20.32 -9.67 -10.92
CA ARG A 519 21.65 -9.98 -11.43
C ARG A 519 22.66 -10.17 -10.30
N GLU A 520 22.57 -9.36 -9.25
CA GLU A 520 23.43 -9.47 -8.06
C GLU A 520 23.19 -10.80 -7.33
N TRP A 521 21.93 -11.18 -7.10
CA TRP A 521 21.60 -12.47 -6.48
C TRP A 521 21.91 -13.67 -7.36
N ALA A 522 21.78 -13.54 -8.68
CA ALA A 522 22.14 -14.59 -9.62
C ALA A 522 23.66 -14.73 -9.84
N ALA A 523 24.46 -13.71 -9.50
CA ALA A 523 25.91 -13.73 -9.66
C ALA A 523 26.65 -14.52 -8.58
N VAL A 524 25.95 -15.08 -7.59
CA VAL A 524 26.54 -15.91 -6.52
C VAL A 524 27.24 -17.13 -7.13
N GLU A 525 28.54 -17.28 -6.82
CA GLU A 525 29.37 -18.37 -7.32
C GLU A 525 28.77 -19.74 -6.96
N GLY A 526 28.68 -20.63 -7.95
CA GLY A 526 28.38 -22.04 -7.73
C GLY A 526 26.90 -22.44 -7.63
N GLY A 527 25.92 -21.55 -7.86
CA GLY A 527 24.52 -22.02 -7.94
C GLY A 527 23.40 -21.01 -8.12
N GLY A 528 23.70 -19.77 -8.57
CA GLY A 528 22.66 -18.78 -8.89
C GLY A 528 21.74 -18.45 -7.71
N LEU A 529 20.46 -18.19 -8.00
CA LEU A 529 19.49 -17.70 -7.02
C LEU A 529 19.21 -18.69 -5.87
N LEU A 530 19.17 -20.01 -6.13
CA LEU A 530 18.97 -21.01 -5.08
C LEU A 530 20.15 -21.07 -4.11
N GLN A 531 21.38 -20.88 -4.60
CA GLN A 531 22.55 -20.79 -3.73
C GLN A 531 22.56 -19.50 -2.91
N CYS A 532 22.06 -18.39 -3.46
CA CYS A 532 21.85 -17.16 -2.71
C CYS A 532 20.92 -17.39 -1.50
N ILE A 533 19.80 -18.11 -1.67
CA ILE A 533 18.91 -18.48 -0.55
C ILE A 533 19.62 -19.33 0.50
N ARG A 534 20.39 -20.34 0.08
CA ARG A 534 21.15 -21.18 1.02
C ARG A 534 22.17 -20.39 1.81
N SER A 535 22.91 -19.51 1.15
CA SER A 535 23.87 -18.62 1.81
C SER A 535 23.18 -17.68 2.80
N ALA A 536 22.02 -17.12 2.44
CA ALA A 536 21.24 -16.28 3.34
C ALA A 536 20.77 -17.04 4.59
N VAL A 537 20.22 -18.25 4.42
CA VAL A 537 19.81 -19.12 5.54
C VAL A 537 20.99 -19.44 6.44
N ARG A 538 22.17 -19.72 5.86
CA ARG A 538 23.40 -20.00 6.61
C ARG A 538 23.84 -18.80 7.44
N GLU A 539 23.95 -17.62 6.83
CA GLU A 539 24.36 -16.37 7.49
C GLU A 539 23.41 -16.01 8.63
N LEU A 540 22.09 -16.14 8.41
CA LEU A 540 21.08 -15.90 9.43
C LEU A 540 21.15 -16.91 10.59
N SER A 541 21.48 -18.17 10.30
CA SER A 541 21.55 -19.23 11.32
C SER A 541 22.72 -19.06 12.29
N VAL A 542 23.83 -18.47 11.83
CA VAL A 542 25.05 -18.24 12.62
C VAL A 542 25.16 -16.80 13.13
N TRP A 543 24.14 -15.96 12.89
CA TRP A 543 24.17 -14.55 13.26
C TRP A 543 24.18 -14.36 14.78
N ILE A 544 25.13 -13.56 15.24
CA ILE A 544 25.33 -13.21 16.64
C ILE A 544 24.96 -11.72 16.83
N PRO A 545 24.24 -11.35 17.91
CA PRO A 545 23.81 -9.97 18.20
C PRO A 545 24.87 -8.87 18.12
N THR A 546 26.15 -9.19 18.34
CA THR A 546 27.25 -8.22 18.30
C THR A 546 27.61 -7.77 16.89
N ASN A 547 27.19 -8.53 15.87
CA ASN A 547 27.45 -8.24 14.47
C ASN A 547 26.26 -7.50 13.87
N PRO A 548 26.49 -6.66 12.84
CA PRO A 548 25.40 -5.95 12.19
C PRO A 548 24.46 -6.98 11.53
N PRO A 549 23.18 -6.62 11.32
CA PRO A 549 22.22 -7.54 10.74
C PRO A 549 22.68 -8.03 9.35
N PRO A 550 22.52 -9.32 9.04
CA PRO A 550 22.83 -9.86 7.71
C PRO A 550 22.05 -9.12 6.62
N ARG A 551 22.67 -8.96 5.44
CA ARG A 551 22.11 -8.24 4.28
C ARG A 551 21.01 -9.02 3.58
N TYR A 552 19.95 -9.33 4.33
CA TYR A 552 18.81 -10.09 3.88
C TYR A 552 17.73 -9.15 3.34
N ASN A 553 17.29 -9.39 2.11
CA ASN A 553 16.14 -8.74 1.49
C ASN A 553 15.13 -9.82 1.12
N HIS A 554 13.92 -9.78 1.67
CA HIS A 554 12.91 -10.81 1.42
C HIS A 554 12.52 -10.95 -0.06
N GLY A 555 12.72 -9.90 -0.87
CA GLY A 555 12.54 -9.94 -2.33
C GLY A 555 13.35 -11.06 -3.00
N GLN A 556 14.52 -11.42 -2.46
CA GLN A 556 15.34 -12.51 -3.00
C GLN A 556 14.63 -13.87 -2.89
N PHE A 557 13.90 -14.11 -1.79
CA PHE A 557 13.14 -15.33 -1.57
C PHE A 557 11.93 -15.40 -2.50
N LEU A 558 11.23 -14.28 -2.68
CA LEU A 558 10.08 -14.21 -3.56
C LEU A 558 10.48 -14.37 -5.03
N ALA A 559 11.57 -13.73 -5.45
CA ALA A 559 12.13 -13.93 -6.78
C ALA A 559 12.56 -15.40 -7.01
N ALA A 560 13.11 -16.07 -5.99
CA ALA A 560 13.45 -17.48 -6.08
C ALA A 560 12.21 -18.36 -6.25
N CYS A 561 11.12 -18.07 -5.52
CA CYS A 561 9.86 -18.78 -5.66
C CYS A 561 9.24 -18.57 -7.05
N GLU A 562 9.25 -17.33 -7.57
CA GLU A 562 8.67 -16.99 -8.87
C GLU A 562 9.46 -17.57 -10.04
N LEU A 563 10.80 -17.56 -10.00
CA LEU A 563 11.65 -17.95 -11.12
C LEU A 563 12.10 -19.42 -11.09
N CYS A 564 12.29 -20.00 -9.90
CA CYS A 564 12.77 -21.39 -9.75
C CYS A 564 11.64 -22.36 -9.35
N GLY A 565 10.51 -21.86 -8.88
CA GLY A 565 9.39 -22.67 -8.38
C GLY A 565 9.54 -23.09 -6.92
N ALA A 566 8.40 -23.34 -6.27
CA ALA A 566 8.31 -23.65 -4.84
C ALA A 566 9.08 -24.92 -4.44
N ASP A 567 9.02 -25.97 -5.26
CA ASP A 567 9.67 -27.26 -4.98
C ASP A 567 11.20 -27.14 -4.97
N ALA A 568 11.77 -26.38 -5.91
CA ALA A 568 13.21 -26.17 -6.00
C ALA A 568 13.72 -25.36 -4.80
N VAL A 569 12.97 -24.33 -4.40
CA VAL A 569 13.26 -23.52 -3.20
C VAL A 569 13.16 -24.38 -1.94
N LEU A 570 12.12 -25.20 -1.81
CA LEU A 570 11.95 -26.11 -0.68
C LEU A 570 13.11 -27.12 -0.59
N SER A 571 13.52 -27.69 -1.72
CA SER A 571 14.67 -28.61 -1.78
C SER A 571 15.96 -27.92 -1.36
N ALA A 572 16.18 -26.66 -1.76
CA ALA A 572 17.35 -25.88 -1.37
C ALA A 572 17.37 -25.61 0.15
N ILE A 573 16.23 -25.22 0.72
CA ILE A 573 16.06 -24.99 2.17
C ILE A 573 16.30 -26.28 2.97
N SER A 574 15.70 -27.40 2.54
CA SER A 574 15.88 -28.71 3.17
C SER A 574 17.34 -29.16 3.15
N THR A 575 18.03 -28.94 2.02
CA THR A 575 19.45 -29.29 1.88
C THR A 575 20.31 -28.49 2.86
N GLU A 576 20.08 -27.18 2.98
CA GLU A 576 20.83 -26.35 3.95
C GLU A 576 20.50 -26.73 5.39
N LEU A 577 19.22 -26.99 5.71
CA LEU A 577 18.81 -27.43 7.05
C LEU A 577 19.50 -28.74 7.45
N LYS A 578 19.62 -29.70 6.52
CA LYS A 578 20.36 -30.94 6.73
C LYS A 578 21.84 -30.67 7.03
N GLU A 579 22.51 -29.87 6.20
CA GLU A 579 23.93 -29.53 6.37
C GLU A 579 24.19 -28.80 7.70
N GLN A 580 23.34 -27.86 8.08
CA GLN A 580 23.45 -27.15 9.36
C GLN A 580 23.14 -28.06 10.55
N THR A 581 22.21 -29.01 10.41
CA THR A 581 21.95 -30.02 11.44
C THR A 581 23.18 -30.89 11.68
N THR A 582 23.88 -31.32 10.62
CA THR A 582 25.14 -32.06 10.76
C THR A 582 26.27 -31.22 11.36
N SER A 583 26.20 -29.89 11.22
CA SER A 583 27.18 -28.93 11.75
C SER A 583 26.86 -28.45 13.18
N GLY A 584 25.74 -28.90 13.77
CA GLY A 584 25.32 -28.54 15.13
C GLY A 584 24.40 -27.31 15.26
N ASN A 585 24.05 -26.65 14.16
CA ASN A 585 23.19 -25.45 14.12
C ASN A 585 21.73 -25.77 13.74
N GLY A 586 21.33 -27.05 13.78
CA GLY A 586 20.06 -27.50 13.22
C GLY A 586 18.82 -26.79 13.81
N ALA A 587 18.81 -26.52 15.12
CA ALA A 587 17.67 -25.87 15.77
C ALA A 587 17.56 -24.37 15.42
N GLN A 588 18.69 -23.67 15.29
CA GLN A 588 18.74 -22.27 14.85
C GLN A 588 18.29 -22.15 13.40
N THR A 589 18.83 -23.01 12.52
CA THR A 589 18.43 -23.04 11.11
C THR A 589 16.97 -23.40 10.93
N LEU A 590 16.44 -24.32 11.75
CA LEU A 590 15.03 -24.67 11.73
C LEU A 590 14.14 -23.45 12.02
N ASP A 591 14.49 -22.62 13.01
CA ASP A 591 13.74 -21.40 13.32
C ASP A 591 13.76 -20.38 12.17
N VAL A 592 14.92 -20.17 11.53
CA VAL A 592 15.05 -19.29 10.35
C VAL A 592 14.21 -19.80 9.18
N CYS A 593 14.27 -21.10 8.88
CA CYS A 593 13.50 -21.72 7.81
C CYS A 593 11.99 -21.63 8.05
N VAL A 594 11.55 -21.80 9.30
CA VAL A 594 10.14 -21.64 9.68
C VAL A 594 9.69 -20.21 9.48
N ALA A 595 10.48 -19.23 9.94
CA ALA A 595 10.17 -17.82 9.72
C ALA A 595 10.04 -17.49 8.23
N LEU A 596 10.95 -18.00 7.39
CA LEU A 596 10.94 -17.80 5.94
C LEU A 596 9.69 -18.38 5.25
N ILE A 597 9.26 -19.57 5.64
CA ILE A 597 8.08 -20.25 5.05
C ILE A 597 6.76 -19.70 5.61
N CYS A 598 6.77 -19.25 6.86
CA CYS A 598 5.62 -18.63 7.52
C CYS A 598 5.48 -17.14 7.21
N SER A 599 6.47 -16.52 6.57
CA SER A 599 6.38 -15.14 6.05
C SER A 599 5.11 -14.92 5.25
N PRO A 600 4.48 -13.74 5.38
CA PRO A 600 3.26 -13.44 4.65
C PRO A 600 3.57 -13.30 3.15
N THR A 601 2.64 -13.74 2.30
CA THR A 601 2.79 -13.74 0.83
C THR A 601 1.46 -13.29 0.21
N ILE A 602 1.50 -12.56 -0.92
CA ILE A 602 0.26 -12.13 -1.60
C ILE A 602 -0.59 -13.35 -2.01
N ALA A 603 -1.91 -13.19 -1.92
CA ALA A 603 -2.93 -14.19 -2.25
C ALA A 603 -2.82 -14.82 -3.66
N THR A 604 -2.18 -14.17 -4.63
CA THR A 604 -1.93 -14.73 -5.97
C THR A 604 -1.00 -15.95 -5.96
N ALA A 605 -0.24 -16.15 -4.88
CA ALA A 605 0.70 -17.26 -4.69
C ALA A 605 0.18 -18.36 -3.75
N LYS A 606 -1.11 -18.37 -3.36
CA LYS A 606 -1.64 -19.39 -2.45
C LYS A 606 -1.48 -20.83 -2.99
N SER A 607 -1.55 -21.03 -4.31
CA SER A 607 -1.35 -22.34 -4.95
C SER A 607 0.13 -22.73 -5.12
N ASP A 608 1.03 -21.75 -5.26
CA ASP A 608 2.46 -21.98 -5.55
C ASP A 608 3.36 -21.64 -4.34
N SER A 609 2.79 -21.66 -3.14
CA SER A 609 3.56 -21.36 -1.93
C SER A 609 4.46 -22.52 -1.53
N VAL A 610 5.68 -22.23 -1.07
CA VAL A 610 6.60 -23.22 -0.45
C VAL A 610 5.91 -23.99 0.68
N ARG A 611 4.96 -23.35 1.36
CA ARG A 611 4.10 -23.97 2.38
C ARG A 611 3.20 -25.06 1.79
N HIS A 612 2.57 -24.81 0.64
CA HIS A 612 1.74 -25.81 -0.04
C HIS A 612 2.60 -26.96 -0.55
N ALA A 613 3.76 -26.67 -1.16
CA ALA A 613 4.73 -27.68 -1.58
C ALA A 613 5.17 -28.57 -0.41
N LEU A 614 5.46 -27.98 0.76
CA LEU A 614 5.83 -28.73 1.96
C LEU A 614 4.71 -29.68 2.43
N ARG A 615 3.46 -29.21 2.44
CA ARG A 615 2.30 -30.05 2.78
C ARG A 615 2.12 -31.19 1.79
N LEU A 616 2.29 -30.93 0.49
CA LEU A 616 2.15 -31.93 -0.55
C LEU A 616 3.22 -33.03 -0.42
N VAL A 617 4.49 -32.63 -0.26
CA VAL A 617 5.63 -33.56 -0.07
C VAL A 617 5.41 -34.48 1.13
N ILE A 618 4.83 -33.97 2.21
CA ILE A 618 4.59 -34.76 3.43
C ILE A 618 3.37 -35.66 3.31
N SER A 619 2.34 -35.22 2.57
CA SER A 619 1.18 -36.06 2.30
C SER A 619 1.53 -37.31 1.49
N ASP A 620 2.59 -37.24 0.67
CA ASP A 620 3.15 -38.39 -0.04
C ASP A 620 4.17 -39.16 0.80
N THR A 621 3.64 -39.94 1.74
CA THR A 621 4.45 -40.79 2.63
C THR A 621 5.34 -41.79 1.90
N GLN A 622 5.00 -42.20 0.66
CA GLN A 622 5.78 -43.18 -0.09
C GLN A 622 7.05 -42.56 -0.69
N THR A 623 6.97 -41.35 -1.24
CA THR A 623 8.16 -40.65 -1.74
C THR A 623 9.06 -40.16 -0.60
N MET A 624 8.48 -39.81 0.55
CA MET A 624 9.24 -39.48 1.76
C MET A 624 10.10 -40.63 2.29
N LEU A 625 9.57 -41.87 2.27
CA LEU A 625 10.32 -43.06 2.68
C LEU A 625 11.45 -43.44 1.70
N GLN A 626 11.39 -42.97 0.44
CA GLN A 626 12.45 -43.20 -0.56
C GLN A 626 13.60 -42.21 -0.44
N LYS A 627 13.43 -41.10 0.29
CA LYS A 627 14.46 -40.08 0.49
C LYS A 627 15.48 -40.52 1.56
N PRO A 628 16.71 -39.97 1.52
CA PRO A 628 17.69 -40.19 2.58
C PRO A 628 17.13 -39.81 3.96
N ASN A 629 17.36 -40.65 4.98
CA ASN A 629 16.82 -40.45 6.34
C ASN A 629 16.99 -39.02 6.86
N ALA A 630 18.18 -38.42 6.69
CA ALA A 630 18.46 -37.07 7.17
C ALA A 630 17.64 -35.98 6.46
N GLU A 631 17.29 -36.17 5.18
CA GLU A 631 16.46 -35.24 4.41
C GLU A 631 14.99 -35.38 4.79
N ALA A 632 14.52 -36.62 4.97
CA ALA A 632 13.18 -36.91 5.43
C ALA A 632 12.93 -36.33 6.84
N GLU A 633 13.86 -36.56 7.77
CA GLU A 633 13.80 -35.98 9.12
C GLU A 633 13.75 -34.46 9.12
N ALA A 634 14.59 -33.81 8.29
CA ALA A 634 14.64 -32.34 8.20
C ALA A 634 13.29 -31.76 7.73
N MET A 635 12.69 -32.35 6.70
CA MET A 635 11.40 -31.87 6.17
C MET A 635 10.23 -32.08 7.13
N ILE A 636 10.20 -33.20 7.85
CA ILE A 636 9.13 -33.50 8.81
C ILE A 636 9.21 -32.55 10.00
N ARG A 637 10.42 -32.34 10.55
CA ARG A 637 10.65 -31.35 11.63
C ARG A 637 10.23 -29.95 11.18
N LEU A 638 10.61 -29.57 9.95
CA LEU A 638 10.24 -28.27 9.37
C LEU A 638 8.73 -28.11 9.30
N ALA A 639 7.99 -29.08 8.78
CA ALA A 639 6.55 -28.97 8.65
C ALA A 639 5.79 -28.99 9.96
N ARG A 640 6.16 -29.85 10.91
CA ARG A 640 5.57 -29.81 12.26
C ARG A 640 5.70 -28.42 12.86
N ARG A 641 6.86 -27.78 12.67
CA ARG A 641 7.14 -26.45 13.20
C ARG A 641 6.42 -25.34 12.44
N VAL A 642 6.29 -25.46 11.11
CA VAL A 642 5.48 -24.56 10.28
C VAL A 642 3.99 -24.66 10.67
N GLU A 643 3.43 -25.85 10.80
CA GLU A 643 2.02 -26.01 11.21
C GLU A 643 1.78 -25.47 12.63
N ALA A 644 2.71 -25.72 13.57
CA ALA A 644 2.63 -25.14 14.91
C ALA A 644 2.66 -23.61 14.90
N GLN A 645 3.44 -22.99 14.01
CA GLN A 645 3.53 -21.53 13.88
C GLN A 645 2.30 -20.92 13.18
N LEU A 646 1.58 -21.70 12.37
CA LEU A 646 0.37 -21.26 11.65
C LEU A 646 -0.93 -21.57 12.39
N ALA A 647 -0.88 -22.39 13.43
CA ALA A 647 -2.03 -22.69 14.26
C ALA A 647 -2.58 -21.38 14.87
N VAL A 648 -3.85 -21.07 14.58
CA VAL A 648 -4.50 -19.83 15.04
C VAL A 648 -4.60 -19.86 16.58
N PRO A 649 -3.91 -18.97 17.28
CA PRO A 649 -4.07 -18.87 18.73
C PRO A 649 -5.41 -18.17 19.04
N GLN A 650 -6.17 -18.67 20.00
CA GLN A 650 -7.35 -17.99 20.53
C GLN A 650 -6.86 -16.88 21.48
N LEU A 651 -6.98 -15.62 21.07
CA LEU A 651 -6.81 -14.47 21.96
C LEU A 651 -8.19 -14.14 22.53
N PRO A 652 -8.43 -14.20 23.85
CA PRO A 652 -9.61 -13.55 24.43
C PRO A 652 -9.41 -12.05 24.24
N LEU A 653 -10.13 -11.45 23.30
CA LEU A 653 -10.16 -9.99 23.17
C LEU A 653 -10.65 -9.41 24.51
N PRO A 654 -9.92 -8.47 25.13
CA PRO A 654 -10.43 -7.76 26.30
C PRO A 654 -11.60 -6.90 25.83
N ILE A 655 -12.82 -7.39 26.07
CA ILE A 655 -14.04 -6.61 25.85
C ILE A 655 -14.00 -5.46 26.86
N SER A 656 -14.18 -4.23 26.35
CA SER A 656 -14.32 -3.02 27.16
C SER A 656 -15.43 -3.22 28.20
N ALA A 657 -15.28 -2.70 29.41
CA ALA A 657 -16.35 -2.78 30.42
C ALA A 657 -17.68 -2.18 29.90
N ASP A 658 -17.62 -1.16 29.03
CA ASP A 658 -18.79 -0.57 28.37
C ASP A 658 -19.45 -1.49 27.34
N ASP A 659 -18.67 -2.32 26.63
CA ASP A 659 -19.19 -3.31 25.68
C ASP A 659 -19.76 -4.54 26.39
N GLN A 660 -19.21 -4.92 27.55
CA GLN A 660 -19.81 -5.96 28.41
C GLN A 660 -21.19 -5.53 28.91
N VAL A 661 -21.35 -4.28 29.35
CA VAL A 661 -22.66 -3.75 29.76
C VAL A 661 -23.64 -3.70 28.59
N ALA A 662 -23.19 -3.33 27.39
CA ALA A 662 -24.02 -3.35 26.18
C ALA A 662 -24.42 -4.77 25.76
N THR A 663 -23.50 -5.75 25.90
CA THR A 663 -23.75 -7.16 25.60
C THR A 663 -24.68 -7.80 26.64
N ASP A 664 -24.51 -7.46 27.92
CA ASP A 664 -25.37 -7.90 29.02
C ASP A 664 -26.77 -7.27 28.92
N GLN A 665 -26.89 -6.01 28.50
CA GLN A 665 -28.18 -5.38 28.20
C GLN A 665 -28.87 -6.00 26.99
N LEU A 666 -28.14 -6.37 25.93
CA LEU A 666 -28.68 -7.11 24.79
C LEU A 666 -29.13 -8.53 25.18
N MET A 667 -28.38 -9.23 26.04
CA MET A 667 -28.78 -10.55 26.53
C MET A 667 -30.00 -10.50 27.47
N HIS A 668 -30.11 -9.45 28.28
CA HIS A 668 -31.27 -9.19 29.13
C HIS A 668 -32.52 -8.85 28.29
N ASP A 669 -32.40 -8.04 27.23
CA ASP A 669 -33.50 -7.73 26.30
C ASP A 669 -33.95 -8.95 25.47
N LEU A 670 -33.06 -9.93 25.26
CA LEU A 670 -33.36 -11.18 24.56
C LEU A 670 -33.85 -12.31 25.50
N GLY A 671 -33.99 -12.06 26.81
CA GLY A 671 -34.69 -12.93 27.75
C GLY A 671 -33.92 -14.17 28.24
N PHE A 672 -32.59 -14.14 28.25
CA PHE A 672 -31.79 -15.23 28.83
C PHE A 672 -31.56 -15.03 30.34
N PRO A 673 -31.65 -16.08 31.18
CA PRO A 673 -31.54 -15.94 32.63
C PRO A 673 -30.08 -15.75 33.10
N ASP A 674 -29.88 -14.78 33.99
CA ASP A 674 -28.61 -14.45 34.65
C ASP A 674 -27.94 -15.67 35.30
N ALA A 675 -26.69 -15.96 34.89
CA ALA A 675 -25.85 -16.92 35.59
C ALA A 675 -25.24 -16.25 36.84
N VAL A 676 -25.81 -16.59 38.00
CA VAL A 676 -25.37 -16.12 39.32
C VAL A 676 -23.90 -16.47 39.58
N ALA A 677 -23.13 -15.45 39.93
CA ALA A 677 -21.73 -15.56 40.32
C ALA A 677 -21.53 -16.37 41.61
N GLY A 678 -20.62 -17.36 41.58
CA GLY A 678 -19.93 -17.86 42.78
C GLY A 678 -19.57 -19.34 42.77
N SER A 679 -18.27 -19.66 42.66
CA SER A 679 -17.54 -20.51 43.63
C SER A 679 -16.10 -20.86 43.16
N THR A 680 -15.13 -20.29 43.88
CA THR A 680 -13.87 -20.87 44.39
C THR A 680 -13.11 -21.96 43.62
N ALA A 681 -11.83 -21.66 43.41
CA ALA A 681 -10.73 -22.53 43.00
C ALA A 681 -10.62 -23.88 43.74
N SER A 682 -10.21 -24.92 43.02
CA SER A 682 -9.36 -26.02 43.52
C SER A 682 -8.69 -26.76 42.37
N ALA A 683 -7.44 -27.16 42.60
CA ALA A 683 -6.49 -27.66 41.61
C ALA A 683 -6.42 -29.21 41.55
N LEU A 684 -6.13 -29.71 40.34
CA LEU A 684 -5.51 -31.01 39.95
C LEU A 684 -6.32 -32.32 40.09
N PRO A 685 -5.99 -33.44 39.39
CA PRO A 685 -4.93 -33.67 38.38
C PRO A 685 -5.38 -34.35 37.05
N ILE A 686 -4.42 -34.47 36.14
CA ILE A 686 -4.38 -35.18 34.85
C ILE A 686 -4.80 -36.67 34.96
N ASP A 687 -5.63 -37.16 34.04
CA ASP A 687 -5.49 -38.51 33.44
C ASP A 687 -6.06 -38.55 32.01
N THR A 688 -5.39 -39.38 31.22
CA THR A 688 -5.39 -39.69 29.80
C THR A 688 -6.67 -40.37 29.26
N GLY A 689 -7.02 -40.08 27.99
CA GLY A 689 -7.89 -40.97 27.20
C GLY A 689 -8.88 -40.28 26.25
N SER A 690 -8.46 -40.11 24.99
CA SER A 690 -9.26 -40.23 23.74
C SER A 690 -10.67 -39.61 23.61
N ASN A 691 -10.82 -38.85 22.51
CA ASN A 691 -12.04 -38.46 21.77
C ASN A 691 -12.79 -37.20 22.21
N ILE A 692 -12.42 -36.04 21.63
CA ILE A 692 -13.37 -34.97 21.28
C ILE A 692 -12.97 -34.39 19.91
N VAL A 693 -13.65 -34.84 18.85
CA VAL A 693 -13.81 -34.07 17.60
C VAL A 693 -15.31 -33.89 17.44
N GLN A 694 -15.83 -32.77 17.92
CA GLN A 694 -17.05 -32.11 17.44
C GLN A 694 -17.33 -30.89 18.32
N GLY A 695 -17.07 -29.71 17.76
CA GLY A 695 -17.30 -28.44 18.44
C GLY A 695 -16.66 -27.27 17.70
N SER A 696 -16.82 -27.20 16.38
CA SER A 696 -16.23 -26.14 15.56
C SER A 696 -17.11 -25.81 14.34
N SER A 697 -18.38 -25.40 14.57
CA SER A 697 -19.26 -24.93 13.48
C SER A 697 -20.28 -23.86 13.88
N MET A 698 -19.97 -22.98 14.83
CA MET A 698 -20.95 -21.96 15.29
C MET A 698 -20.51 -20.49 15.09
N LEU A 699 -19.39 -20.22 14.41
CA LEU A 699 -18.92 -18.83 14.20
C LEU A 699 -18.54 -18.48 12.76
N SER A 700 -18.75 -19.37 11.80
CA SER A 700 -18.39 -19.15 10.38
C SER A 700 -19.57 -18.86 9.45
N ASP A 701 -20.79 -18.72 9.96
CA ASP A 701 -22.01 -18.75 9.13
C ASP A 701 -22.78 -17.42 9.02
N PHE A 702 -22.16 -16.28 9.31
CA PHE A 702 -22.80 -14.96 9.19
C PHE A 702 -22.44 -14.14 7.94
N SER A 703 -21.76 -14.71 6.94
CA SER A 703 -21.37 -13.96 5.73
C SER A 703 -21.80 -14.58 4.39
N ALA A 704 -22.62 -15.63 4.37
CA ALA A 704 -23.08 -16.22 3.11
C ALA A 704 -24.48 -16.86 3.22
N ALA A 705 -25.54 -16.08 3.00
CA ALA A 705 -26.86 -16.63 2.68
C ALA A 705 -27.63 -15.74 1.69
N ASN A 706 -27.41 -16.06 0.41
CA ASN A 706 -28.23 -15.93 -0.79
C ASN A 706 -29.53 -15.11 -0.80
N LEU A 707 -29.63 -14.26 -1.83
CA LEU A 707 -30.87 -13.89 -2.52
C LEU A 707 -30.90 -14.63 -3.87
N ASP A 708 -31.62 -15.75 -3.97
CA ASP A 708 -32.28 -16.18 -5.21
C ASP A 708 -33.38 -17.23 -4.90
N SER A 709 -34.45 -17.22 -5.70
CA SER A 709 -35.71 -17.98 -5.66
C SER A 709 -36.73 -17.53 -4.58
N GLY A 710 -38.00 -17.23 -4.86
CA GLY A 710 -38.81 -17.35 -6.06
C GLY A 710 -40.24 -17.78 -5.70
N ILE A 711 -41.19 -16.84 -5.80
CA ILE A 711 -42.61 -17.00 -6.21
C ILE A 711 -43.65 -17.64 -5.25
N ASP A 712 -44.77 -16.91 -5.17
CA ASP A 712 -46.17 -17.24 -4.81
C ASP A 712 -46.57 -17.56 -3.35
N THR A 713 -47.36 -16.67 -2.74
CA THR A 713 -48.83 -16.85 -2.67
C THR A 713 -49.55 -15.63 -2.09
N SER A 714 -50.66 -15.31 -2.73
CA SER A 714 -51.71 -14.31 -2.46
C SER A 714 -52.30 -14.28 -1.04
N MET A 715 -52.64 -13.08 -0.53
CA MET A 715 -54.04 -12.67 -0.28
C MET A 715 -54.15 -11.23 0.26
N ASP A 716 -55.23 -10.60 -0.18
CA ASP A 716 -55.64 -9.20 -0.09
C ASP A 716 -56.55 -8.94 1.15
N ILE A 717 -56.93 -7.67 1.36
CA ILE A 717 -58.17 -7.16 2.01
C ILE A 717 -58.07 -6.47 3.41
N THR A 718 -58.02 -5.12 3.34
CA THR A 718 -58.81 -4.06 4.04
C THR A 718 -58.88 -3.93 5.57
N GLY A 719 -58.84 -2.67 6.05
CA GLY A 719 -59.80 -2.20 7.08
C GLY A 719 -59.31 -1.27 8.20
N SER A 720 -59.28 0.05 7.92
CA SER A 720 -59.70 1.19 8.77
C SER A 720 -59.67 1.13 10.32
N SER A 721 -59.04 2.15 10.95
CA SER A 721 -59.73 3.11 11.86
C SER A 721 -58.79 4.19 12.43
N ALA A 722 -59.07 5.46 12.14
CA ALA A 722 -58.75 6.62 13.00
C ALA A 722 -59.92 6.85 13.99
N PRO A 723 -59.76 7.55 15.14
CA PRO A 723 -59.93 9.03 15.16
C PRO A 723 -59.05 9.76 16.25
N VAL A 724 -58.46 10.97 16.05
CA VAL A 724 -58.99 12.36 16.15
C VAL A 724 -58.66 13.11 17.49
N ILE A 725 -58.03 14.30 17.35
CA ILE A 725 -58.19 15.60 18.07
C ILE A 725 -57.23 16.09 19.21
N SER A 726 -56.43 17.11 18.80
CA SER A 726 -56.25 18.49 19.34
C SER A 726 -55.36 18.84 20.54
N GLY A 727 -54.58 19.91 20.34
CA GLY A 727 -54.22 20.86 21.40
C GLY A 727 -53.00 21.73 21.10
N VAL A 728 -53.18 22.83 20.34
CA VAL A 728 -52.24 23.98 20.30
C VAL A 728 -52.79 25.07 21.24
N PRO A 729 -51.93 25.86 21.88
CA PRO A 729 -51.99 27.29 21.60
C PRO A 729 -50.61 27.93 21.40
N SER A 730 -50.63 28.99 20.59
CA SER A 730 -49.56 29.87 20.16
C SER A 730 -49.37 31.08 21.08
N ASP A 731 -48.32 31.85 20.77
CA ASP A 731 -48.11 33.30 20.98
C ASP A 731 -47.05 33.72 22.01
N ASN A 732 -45.89 34.19 21.52
CA ASN A 732 -45.58 35.62 21.54
C ASN A 732 -44.34 35.99 20.72
N ALA A 733 -44.38 37.18 20.15
CA ALA A 733 -43.51 37.67 19.11
C ALA A 733 -42.45 38.69 19.60
N LEU A 734 -41.42 38.90 18.76
CA LEU A 734 -40.57 40.09 18.59
C LEU A 734 -39.64 40.52 19.76
N GLN A 735 -38.34 40.69 19.50
CA GLN A 735 -37.73 42.00 19.18
C GLN A 735 -36.18 41.96 19.17
N MET A 736 -35.59 42.73 18.25
CA MET A 736 -34.17 43.08 18.11
C MET A 736 -33.54 43.69 19.38
N GLY A 737 -32.21 43.56 19.54
CA GLY A 737 -31.47 44.38 20.53
C GLY A 737 -29.98 44.08 20.67
N ASN A 738 -29.20 44.71 19.80
CA ASN A 738 -27.75 44.98 19.82
C ASN A 738 -27.19 45.42 21.21
N SER A 739 -25.96 44.99 21.58
CA SER A 739 -24.83 45.84 22.03
C SER A 739 -23.73 45.11 22.85
N ASN A 740 -22.54 45.00 22.25
CA ASN A 740 -21.25 45.54 22.71
C ASN A 740 -20.79 45.45 24.19
N PHE A 741 -19.55 44.97 24.41
CA PHE A 741 -18.32 45.78 24.73
C PHE A 741 -17.35 45.15 25.78
N PHE A 742 -16.04 45.21 25.41
CA PHE A 742 -14.84 45.52 26.25
C PHE A 742 -14.35 44.54 27.33
N ASP A 743 -13.07 44.44 27.71
CA ASP A 743 -11.75 44.95 27.26
C ASP A 743 -10.65 44.31 28.16
N PHE A 744 -9.44 44.07 27.62
CA PHE A 744 -8.09 44.12 28.25
C PHE A 744 -7.77 43.42 29.61
N PRO A 745 -6.48 43.28 30.05
CA PRO A 745 -5.28 44.03 29.63
C PRO A 745 -3.97 43.25 29.39
N VAL A 746 -3.15 43.89 28.55
CA VAL A 746 -1.68 43.90 28.61
C VAL A 746 -1.26 44.87 29.72
N ASN A 747 -0.26 44.53 30.54
CA ASN A 747 0.46 45.55 31.31
C ASN A 747 1.99 45.34 31.28
N LEU A 748 2.66 46.47 31.06
CA LEU A 748 4.09 46.71 30.95
C LEU A 748 4.67 47.17 32.29
N GLY A 749 6.00 47.02 32.43
CA GLY A 749 6.86 47.78 33.35
C GLY A 749 7.66 46.85 34.27
N SER A 750 8.96 46.99 34.50
CA SER A 750 9.93 48.06 34.19
C SER A 750 11.30 47.64 34.75
N GLY A 751 12.42 48.03 34.09
CA GLY A 751 13.61 48.49 34.82
C GLY A 751 14.96 47.73 34.68
N GLN A 752 15.89 48.40 33.99
CA GLN A 752 17.33 48.62 34.30
C GLN A 752 18.46 47.75 33.71
N HIS A 753 19.26 48.45 32.86
CA HIS A 753 20.73 48.52 32.68
C HIS A 753 21.59 47.23 32.60
N SER A 754 22.48 47.04 31.62
CA SER A 754 23.57 47.93 31.17
C SER A 754 24.24 47.43 29.86
N GLY A 755 24.72 48.34 28.97
CA GLY A 755 25.33 48.07 27.64
C GLY A 755 26.87 47.86 27.65
N PRO A 756 27.67 48.29 26.64
CA PRO A 756 27.33 48.89 25.32
C PRO A 756 28.25 48.47 24.12
N GLY A 757 27.96 49.01 22.91
CA GLY A 757 28.96 49.29 21.85
C GLY A 757 28.47 49.12 20.39
N GLN A 758 27.84 50.16 19.78
CA GLN A 758 28.36 51.04 18.69
C GLN A 758 28.49 50.36 17.29
N ASN A 759 28.10 50.93 16.14
CA ASN A 759 27.68 52.28 15.76
C ASN A 759 27.09 52.30 14.31
N ALA A 760 26.25 53.32 14.06
CA ALA A 760 26.01 54.06 12.80
C ALA A 760 25.19 53.44 11.65
N ASP A 761 24.44 54.18 10.83
CA ASP A 761 23.67 55.44 10.93
C ASP A 761 22.93 55.59 9.57
N THR A 762 21.73 56.20 9.57
CA THR A 762 20.96 56.78 8.43
C THR A 762 20.63 55.89 7.20
N GLY A 763 19.47 55.92 6.54
CA GLY A 763 18.27 56.76 6.59
C GLY A 763 17.59 56.78 5.21
N VAL A 764 16.32 56.36 5.16
CA VAL A 764 15.20 56.98 4.41
C VAL A 764 15.02 56.73 2.87
N GLN A 765 13.84 56.15 2.56
CA GLN A 765 12.90 56.36 1.43
C GLN A 765 13.07 55.72 0.01
N THR A 766 12.10 54.83 -0.29
CA THR A 766 11.21 54.74 -1.48
C THR A 766 11.72 55.20 -2.86
N GLN A 767 11.77 54.28 -3.84
CA GLN A 767 10.81 54.14 -4.97
C GLN A 767 11.32 53.11 -5.99
N GLU A 768 10.38 52.38 -6.58
CA GLU A 768 10.53 51.50 -7.75
C GLU A 768 10.86 52.34 -9.00
N GLU A 769 11.73 51.84 -9.91
CA GLU A 769 11.56 51.91 -11.39
C GLU A 769 12.77 51.34 -12.17
N ASP A 770 12.42 50.51 -13.16
CA ASP A 770 12.96 50.39 -14.52
C ASP A 770 14.46 50.19 -14.82
N ILE A 771 14.77 48.97 -15.26
CA ILE A 771 16.09 48.48 -15.72
C ILE A 771 16.30 48.57 -17.25
N PHE A 772 15.33 49.05 -18.03
CA PHE A 772 15.42 49.06 -19.51
C PHE A 772 15.88 50.37 -20.16
N ALA A 773 16.41 51.32 -19.38
CA ALA A 773 16.97 52.56 -19.92
C ALA A 773 18.48 52.44 -20.17
N GLY A 774 18.86 51.96 -21.36
CA GLY A 774 20.24 52.16 -21.83
C GLY A 774 20.67 51.17 -22.89
N LEU A 775 20.48 51.53 -24.16
CA LEU A 775 21.52 51.55 -25.19
C LEU A 775 20.86 51.89 -26.54
N ASP A 776 20.75 53.20 -26.79
CA ASP A 776 20.73 53.76 -28.13
C ASP A 776 22.18 53.76 -28.66
N MET A 777 22.37 53.42 -29.94
CA MET A 777 23.11 54.23 -30.91
C MET A 777 23.24 53.49 -32.24
N GLY A 778 22.34 53.89 -33.15
CA GLY A 778 22.42 54.04 -34.60
C GLY A 778 23.51 53.37 -35.46
N GLY A 779 23.07 52.89 -36.62
CA GLY A 779 23.94 52.58 -37.75
C GLY A 779 23.23 51.89 -38.91
N ASP A 780 22.45 52.66 -39.67
CA ASP A 780 22.01 52.37 -41.03
C ASP A 780 23.19 51.90 -41.91
N LEU A 781 23.03 50.76 -42.61
CA LEU A 781 23.72 50.39 -43.87
C LEU A 781 23.34 48.96 -44.31
N GLY A 782 22.60 48.87 -45.42
CA GLY A 782 22.87 47.90 -46.50
C GLY A 782 22.22 46.52 -46.44
N ASP A 783 21.19 46.35 -47.28
CA ASP A 783 20.89 45.09 -47.97
C ASP A 783 22.17 44.56 -48.64
N GLU A 784 22.56 43.30 -48.39
CA GLU A 784 23.04 42.35 -49.41
C GLU A 784 22.87 40.90 -48.88
N ASP A 785 22.18 40.10 -49.69
CA ASP A 785 22.16 38.64 -49.66
C ASP A 785 23.56 38.04 -49.44
N PHE A 786 23.73 37.02 -48.58
CA PHE A 786 24.59 35.87 -48.91
C PHE A 786 24.30 34.66 -47.99
N ASN A 787 24.14 33.54 -48.68
CA ASN A 787 23.82 32.20 -48.20
C ASN A 787 25.06 31.42 -47.71
N PHE A 788 24.80 30.29 -47.04
CA PHE A 788 25.68 29.19 -46.59
C PHE A 788 26.42 29.44 -45.26
N THR A 789 26.24 28.62 -44.21
CA THR A 789 26.32 27.15 -44.14
C THR A 789 25.53 26.61 -42.96
#